data_AF-A0A1G4K5H5-F1
#
_entry.id   AF-A0A1G4K5H5-F1
#
_cell.length_a   1.000
_cell.length_b   1.000
_cell.length_c   1.000
_cell.angle_alpha   90.00
_cell.angle_beta   90.00
_cell.angle_gamma   90.00
#
_symmetry.space_group_name_H-M   'P 1'
#
loop_
_entity.id
_entity.type
_entity.pdbx_description
1 polymer ?
#
loop_
_entity_poly.entity_id
_entity_poly.type
_entity_poly.pdbx_seq_one_letter_code
_entity_poly.pdbx_strand_id
1 'polypeptide(L)'
;MLVADIIDQYCSTQDHDLRYMALREHVLNIQTPWNEQDLLNLVSRALMPALYDQDRNISELVSTQIFPHIALINESQMELSVILPLCRELQNPEINTQDNSQVLQSLKNILANSNVPLHITEPLQIYTAAMLSMRDRSYIAWETFTMLLQHSIDNHVIESIFPQLYRLSLEDGRNAAFKSVRAATSKLSPRAMGITVLQYSNLTDGHLKLLAAITEEASCFRTVYMVLIDKLLELPFTTEVVTILQNLSIWLLPPARDTSSAANFNLSAKLYAKCHGILKDFIDDQEMISDIEDTEQVDYLRQLSDEESGDEIGLEEDDDFTITLRQCIRFLGNIRLQVPAMITDALNGSRYGAEALLSILQDGRIEDHNNTILEMLRQANEEILRKVPLKYLRSLQNAGLECFSAEYVFGRSLIPSDSTLTDAVRILREARQINVSTRCILEDLLRTKLAIDAADLTRLELDIDALSELLKFEDLHDTQDLIGELLLPHLKPNKNFSRTIKVGNMKQAIDDGVALRLSCYALLQQLPVSYNCVCLILEECVEKGFKDEASIKEAATLLFIDKIERVWPDLRVRDAIWFLEKLCPRIQDRLDKCIAAQPNASATSQQIDDWTRGLNSLERTTLLLNSKCAVITNDLR
;
A
#
# COMPACT_ATOMS: atom_id res chain seq x y z
N MET A 1 -12.44 -28.85 38.63
CA MET A 1 -12.47 -28.14 39.93
C MET A 1 -13.36 -26.92 39.74
N LEU A 2 -14.20 -26.57 40.71
CA LEU A 2 -15.08 -25.40 40.58
C LEU A 2 -14.27 -24.12 40.81
N VAL A 3 -14.67 -23.01 40.19
CA VAL A 3 -14.01 -21.71 40.38
C VAL A 3 -14.02 -21.28 41.86
N ALA A 4 -15.10 -21.59 42.58
CA ALA A 4 -15.19 -21.35 44.02
C ALA A 4 -14.06 -22.04 44.80
N ASP A 5 -13.70 -23.27 44.44
CA ASP A 5 -12.63 -24.01 45.11
C ASP A 5 -11.26 -23.34 44.90
N ILE A 6 -10.99 -22.79 43.70
CA ILE A 6 -9.74 -22.06 43.39
C ILE A 6 -9.65 -20.80 44.25
N ILE A 7 -10.76 -20.03 44.32
CA ILE A 7 -10.83 -18.80 45.10
C ILE A 7 -10.64 -19.11 46.58
N ASP A 8 -11.32 -20.12 47.11
CA ASP A 8 -11.23 -20.48 48.52
C ASP A 8 -9.82 -20.98 48.88
N GLN A 9 -9.18 -21.78 48.03
CA GLN A 9 -7.79 -22.21 48.24
C GLN A 9 -6.80 -21.04 48.23
N TYR A 10 -6.96 -20.09 47.31
CA TYR A 10 -6.10 -18.91 47.23
C TYR A 10 -6.31 -17.97 48.44
N CYS A 11 -7.56 -17.70 48.82
CA CYS A 11 -7.89 -16.74 49.87
C CYS A 11 -7.71 -17.28 51.30
N SER A 12 -7.78 -18.60 51.53
CA SER A 12 -7.76 -19.19 52.87
C SER A 12 -6.36 -19.38 53.45
N THR A 13 -5.30 -19.24 52.65
CA THR A 13 -3.92 -19.45 53.07
C THR A 13 -3.06 -18.20 52.91
N GLN A 14 -2.12 -18.02 53.83
CA GLN A 14 -1.08 -16.98 53.75
C GLN A 14 0.22 -17.51 53.13
N ASP A 15 0.33 -18.83 52.98
CA ASP A 15 1.49 -19.50 52.38
C ASP A 15 1.57 -19.17 50.88
N HIS A 16 2.70 -18.61 50.45
CA HIS A 16 2.93 -18.20 49.06
C HIS A 16 3.04 -19.39 48.12
N ASP A 17 3.65 -20.50 48.54
CA ASP A 17 3.81 -21.69 47.70
C ASP A 17 2.45 -22.35 47.44
N LEU A 18 1.58 -22.41 48.46
CA LEU A 18 0.22 -22.93 48.30
C LEU A 18 -0.65 -22.04 47.40
N ARG A 19 -0.53 -20.71 47.52
CA ARG A 19 -1.21 -19.77 46.62
C ARG A 19 -0.71 -19.91 45.18
N TYR A 20 0.59 -20.03 45.00
CA TYR A 20 1.22 -20.24 43.69
C TYR A 20 0.74 -21.55 43.05
N MET A 21 0.75 -22.66 43.81
CA MET A 21 0.27 -23.95 43.33
C MET A 21 -1.22 -23.92 42.99
N ALA A 22 -2.06 -23.32 43.83
CA ALA A 22 -3.50 -23.22 43.60
C ALA A 22 -3.80 -22.52 42.27
N LEU A 23 -3.08 -21.44 41.98
CA LEU A 23 -3.22 -20.72 40.72
C LEU A 23 -2.61 -21.48 39.53
N ARG A 24 -1.37 -21.97 39.66
CA ARG A 24 -0.66 -22.62 38.55
C ARG A 24 -1.31 -23.94 38.14
N GLU A 25 -1.56 -24.84 39.08
CA GLU A 25 -2.04 -26.20 38.77
C GLU A 25 -3.52 -26.21 38.40
N HIS A 26 -4.33 -25.36 39.02
CA HIS A 26 -5.78 -25.41 38.80
C HIS A 26 -6.27 -24.51 37.69
N VAL A 27 -5.58 -23.40 37.39
CA VAL A 27 -6.02 -22.48 36.34
C VAL A 27 -5.42 -22.84 34.98
N LEU A 28 -4.11 -23.15 34.91
CA LEU A 28 -3.45 -23.44 33.62
C LEU A 28 -3.87 -24.79 33.01
N ASN A 29 -4.37 -25.73 33.82
CA ASN A 29 -4.83 -27.03 33.33
C ASN A 29 -6.26 -27.00 32.79
N ILE A 30 -6.96 -25.87 32.88
CA ILE A 30 -8.32 -25.74 32.35
C ILE A 30 -8.24 -25.49 30.86
N GLN A 31 -9.10 -26.18 30.10
CA GLN A 31 -9.20 -26.07 28.64
C GLN A 31 -10.61 -25.67 28.19
N THR A 32 -11.58 -25.68 29.10
CA THR A 32 -12.98 -25.37 28.81
C THR A 32 -13.34 -23.97 29.30
N PRO A 33 -14.10 -23.19 28.50
CA PRO A 33 -14.53 -21.86 28.89
C PRO A 33 -15.44 -21.89 30.12
N TRP A 34 -15.31 -20.86 30.94
CA TRP A 34 -16.19 -20.60 32.06
C TRP A 34 -17.34 -19.69 31.62
N ASN A 35 -18.43 -19.71 32.39
CA ASN A 35 -19.47 -18.69 32.23
C ASN A 35 -18.94 -17.32 32.73
N GLU A 36 -19.60 -16.26 32.28
CA GLU A 36 -19.24 -14.86 32.60
C GLU A 36 -19.14 -14.61 34.11
N GLN A 37 -20.10 -15.10 34.90
CA GLN A 37 -20.16 -14.85 36.34
C GLN A 37 -19.00 -15.51 37.10
N ASP A 38 -18.69 -16.76 36.76
CA ASP A 38 -17.57 -17.49 37.36
C ASP A 38 -16.24 -16.85 36.99
N LEU A 39 -16.07 -16.44 35.73
CA LEU A 39 -14.88 -15.73 35.29
C LEU A 39 -14.69 -14.39 36.01
N LEU A 40 -15.76 -13.59 36.11
CA LEU A 40 -15.76 -12.33 36.86
C LEU A 40 -15.40 -12.55 38.34
N ASN A 41 -15.95 -13.60 38.97
CA ASN A 41 -15.64 -13.96 40.35
C ASN A 41 -14.17 -14.32 40.52
N LEU A 42 -13.60 -15.12 39.61
CA LEU A 42 -12.19 -15.51 39.65
C LEU A 42 -11.28 -14.28 39.47
N VAL A 43 -11.57 -13.45 38.47
CA VAL A 43 -10.77 -12.26 38.16
C VAL A 43 -10.79 -11.29 39.34
N SER A 44 -11.98 -10.94 39.85
CA SER A 44 -12.11 -9.96 40.93
C SER A 44 -11.61 -10.44 42.29
N ARG A 45 -11.82 -11.72 42.65
CA ARG A 45 -11.54 -12.22 44.00
C ARG A 45 -10.19 -12.90 44.16
N ALA A 46 -9.58 -13.40 43.09
CA ALA A 46 -8.30 -14.11 43.15
C ALA A 46 -7.22 -13.45 42.27
N LEU A 47 -7.48 -13.27 40.98
CA LEU A 47 -6.42 -12.87 40.04
C LEU A 47 -6.02 -11.40 40.18
N MET A 48 -6.98 -10.50 40.32
CA MET A 48 -6.69 -9.08 40.56
C MET A 48 -5.90 -8.88 41.86
N PRO A 49 -6.31 -9.45 43.02
CA PRO A 49 -5.48 -9.44 44.24
C PRO A 49 -4.08 -10.04 44.03
N ALA A 50 -3.97 -11.14 43.27
CA ALA A 50 -2.70 -11.81 43.03
C ALA A 50 -1.70 -10.99 42.21
N LEU A 51 -2.15 -9.97 41.45
CA LEU A 51 -1.24 -9.01 40.80
C LEU A 51 -0.50 -8.12 41.81
N TYR A 52 -1.03 -7.96 43.02
CA TYR A 52 -0.44 -7.17 44.11
C TYR A 52 0.10 -8.05 45.24
N ASP A 53 0.29 -9.34 44.98
CA ASP A 53 0.82 -10.26 45.98
C ASP A 53 2.24 -9.83 46.41
N GLN A 54 2.59 -10.07 47.67
CA GLN A 54 3.92 -9.75 48.19
C GLN A 54 4.99 -10.64 47.55
N ASP A 55 4.61 -11.86 47.13
CA ASP A 55 5.49 -12.72 46.36
C ASP A 55 5.45 -12.35 44.87
N ARG A 56 6.59 -11.89 44.38
CA ARG A 56 6.80 -11.52 42.98
C ARG A 56 6.56 -12.69 42.02
N ASN A 57 6.81 -13.94 42.43
CA ASN A 57 6.57 -15.11 41.58
C ASN A 57 5.08 -15.31 41.28
N ILE A 58 4.22 -14.99 42.26
CA ILE A 58 2.76 -15.09 42.10
C ILE A 58 2.28 -14.02 41.13
N SER A 59 2.69 -12.76 41.33
CA SER A 59 2.29 -11.67 40.45
C SER A 59 2.84 -11.82 39.02
N GLU A 60 4.07 -12.30 38.85
CA GLU A 60 4.63 -12.64 37.54
C GLU A 60 3.93 -13.83 36.88
N LEU A 61 3.62 -14.91 37.61
CA LEU A 61 2.84 -16.03 37.09
C LEU A 61 1.48 -15.54 36.57
N VAL A 62 0.81 -14.70 37.35
CA VAL A 62 -0.52 -14.20 37.02
C VAL A 62 -0.49 -13.31 35.79
N SER A 63 0.45 -12.35 35.72
CA SER A 63 0.53 -11.40 34.61
C SER A 63 1.03 -12.01 33.30
N THR A 64 1.94 -12.98 33.38
CA THR A 64 2.60 -13.54 32.19
C THR A 64 1.94 -14.80 31.64
N GLN A 65 1.32 -15.63 32.50
CA GLN A 65 0.81 -16.93 32.10
C GLN A 65 -0.70 -17.04 32.32
N ILE A 66 -1.21 -16.71 33.51
CA ILE A 66 -2.60 -17.00 33.86
C ILE A 66 -3.59 -16.10 33.13
N PHE A 67 -3.40 -14.78 33.18
CA PHE A 67 -4.30 -13.84 32.49
C PHE A 67 -4.38 -14.11 30.98
N PRO A 68 -3.25 -14.27 30.26
CA PRO A 68 -3.27 -14.63 28.85
C PRO A 68 -3.98 -15.97 28.57
N HIS A 69 -3.71 -17.00 29.37
CA HIS A 69 -4.34 -18.32 29.22
C HIS A 69 -5.87 -18.26 29.39
N ILE A 70 -6.34 -17.55 30.41
CA ILE A 70 -7.77 -17.37 30.65
C ILE A 70 -8.44 -16.59 29.52
N ALA A 71 -7.79 -15.52 29.04
CA ALA A 71 -8.31 -14.72 27.94
C ALA A 71 -8.45 -15.56 26.66
N LEU A 72 -7.46 -16.40 26.35
CA LEU A 72 -7.45 -17.30 25.20
C LEU A 72 -8.58 -18.33 25.25
N ILE A 73 -8.87 -18.91 26.42
CA ILE A 73 -9.93 -19.92 26.55
C ILE A 73 -11.33 -19.28 26.52
N ASN A 74 -11.42 -18.02 26.97
CA ASN A 74 -12.69 -17.32 27.15
C ASN A 74 -12.85 -16.14 26.18
N GLU A 75 -12.50 -16.33 24.90
CA GLU A 75 -12.50 -15.26 23.88
C GLU A 75 -13.80 -14.42 23.86
N SER A 76 -14.96 -15.07 23.95
CA SER A 76 -16.27 -14.40 23.93
C SER A 76 -16.57 -13.51 25.14
N GLN A 77 -15.91 -13.75 26.28
CA GLN A 77 -16.13 -13.03 27.55
C GLN A 77 -14.91 -12.21 27.97
N MET A 78 -13.78 -12.35 27.26
CA MET A 78 -12.49 -11.72 27.54
C MET A 78 -12.63 -10.20 27.72
N GLU A 79 -13.37 -9.56 26.82
CA GLU A 79 -13.54 -8.11 26.80
C GLU A 79 -14.19 -7.58 28.10
N LEU A 80 -15.33 -8.16 28.48
CA LEU A 80 -16.10 -7.74 29.66
C LEU A 80 -15.49 -8.22 30.98
N SER A 81 -14.99 -9.46 30.99
CA SER A 81 -14.63 -10.15 32.24
C SER A 81 -13.15 -10.05 32.60
N VAL A 82 -12.28 -9.68 31.66
CA VAL A 82 -10.82 -9.64 31.86
C VAL A 82 -10.24 -8.28 31.51
N ILE A 83 -10.42 -7.81 30.27
CA ILE A 83 -9.82 -6.56 29.78
C ILE A 83 -10.41 -5.34 30.51
N LEU A 84 -11.74 -5.24 30.59
CA LEU A 84 -12.39 -4.10 31.22
C LEU A 84 -12.02 -3.95 32.72
N PRO A 85 -12.02 -5.01 33.55
CA PRO A 85 -11.49 -4.93 34.92
C PRO A 85 -10.04 -4.44 35.00
N LEU A 86 -9.14 -4.96 34.16
CA LEU A 86 -7.74 -4.51 34.14
C LEU A 86 -7.63 -3.02 33.77
N CYS A 87 -8.41 -2.54 32.80
CA CYS A 87 -8.45 -1.12 32.45
C CYS A 87 -8.93 -0.25 33.62
N ARG A 88 -9.96 -0.69 34.35
CA ARG A 88 -10.51 0.05 35.51
C ARG A 88 -9.47 0.20 36.62
N GLU A 89 -8.68 -0.84 36.85
CA GLU A 89 -7.64 -0.83 37.88
C GLU A 89 -6.55 0.20 37.56
N LEU A 90 -6.22 0.42 36.28
CA LEU A 90 -5.27 1.46 35.88
C LEU A 90 -5.74 2.90 36.17
N GLN A 91 -7.00 3.13 36.53
CA GLN A 91 -7.47 4.44 36.98
C GLN A 91 -7.04 4.75 38.42
N ASN A 92 -6.63 3.75 39.21
CA ASN A 92 -6.21 3.97 40.59
C ASN A 92 -4.82 4.67 40.62
N PRO A 93 -4.72 5.87 41.20
CA PRO A 93 -3.51 6.69 41.12
C PRO A 93 -2.30 6.10 41.85
N GLU A 94 -2.52 5.24 42.84
CA GLU A 94 -1.46 4.53 43.56
C GLU A 94 -0.69 3.57 42.64
N ILE A 95 -1.37 2.98 41.65
CA ILE A 95 -0.80 2.04 40.69
C ILE A 95 0.04 2.77 39.63
N ASN A 96 -0.36 3.99 39.26
CA ASN A 96 0.28 4.81 38.23
C ASN A 96 1.65 5.39 38.65
N THR A 97 2.10 5.13 39.88
CA THR A 97 3.40 5.59 40.40
C THR A 97 4.49 4.53 40.38
N GLN A 98 4.14 3.26 40.10
CA GLN A 98 5.11 2.18 40.04
C GLN A 98 5.46 1.88 38.58
N ASP A 99 6.73 2.05 38.21
CA ASP A 99 7.27 1.82 36.86
C ASP A 99 6.99 0.40 36.28
N ASN A 100 6.51 -0.53 37.10
CA ASN A 100 6.24 -1.93 36.76
C ASN A 100 4.83 -2.37 37.21
N SER A 101 3.76 -1.73 36.72
CA SER A 101 2.41 -2.23 36.99
C SER A 101 2.19 -3.59 36.32
N GLN A 102 2.10 -4.65 37.12
CA GLN A 102 1.76 -6.01 36.66
C GLN A 102 0.38 -6.03 35.95
N VAL A 103 -0.48 -5.06 36.24
CA VAL A 103 -1.75 -4.84 35.52
C VAL A 103 -1.50 -4.46 34.05
N LEU A 104 -0.60 -3.50 33.79
CA LEU A 104 -0.22 -3.11 32.42
C LEU A 104 0.40 -4.30 31.67
N GLN A 105 1.30 -5.04 32.33
CA GLN A 105 1.92 -6.21 31.72
C GLN A 105 0.89 -7.31 31.40
N SER A 106 -0.06 -7.56 32.30
CA SER A 106 -1.18 -8.50 32.08
C SER A 106 -2.00 -8.10 30.87
N LEU A 107 -2.42 -6.83 30.82
CA LEU A 107 -3.25 -6.29 29.74
C LEU A 107 -2.51 -6.38 28.40
N LYS A 108 -1.24 -6.00 28.35
CA LYS A 108 -0.39 -6.16 27.16
C LYS A 108 -0.34 -7.61 26.70
N ASN A 109 -0.06 -8.56 27.62
CA ASN A 109 0.08 -9.97 27.27
C ASN A 109 -1.24 -10.58 26.78
N ILE A 110 -2.38 -10.14 27.31
CA ILE A 110 -3.69 -10.55 26.83
C ILE A 110 -3.90 -10.05 25.39
N LEU A 111 -3.70 -8.76 25.15
CA LEU A 111 -3.91 -8.17 23.83
C LEU A 111 -2.95 -8.75 22.79
N ALA A 112 -1.68 -8.95 23.14
CA ALA A 112 -0.67 -9.52 22.25
C ALA A 112 -0.97 -10.97 21.82
N ASN A 113 -1.70 -11.73 22.63
CA ASN A 113 -2.07 -13.12 22.35
C ASN A 113 -3.49 -13.27 21.81
N SER A 114 -4.26 -12.17 21.73
CA SER A 114 -5.62 -12.18 21.20
C SER A 114 -5.62 -11.73 19.74
N ASN A 115 -6.51 -12.30 18.94
CA ASN A 115 -6.88 -11.77 17.62
C ASN A 115 -8.34 -11.31 17.59
N VAL A 116 -8.99 -11.26 18.77
CA VAL A 116 -10.40 -10.94 18.90
C VAL A 116 -10.56 -9.42 18.88
N PRO A 117 -11.46 -8.88 18.05
CA PRO A 117 -11.72 -7.45 18.05
C PRO A 117 -12.57 -7.05 19.27
N LEU A 118 -12.33 -5.83 19.76
CA LEU A 118 -13.04 -5.24 20.90
C LEU A 118 -14.29 -4.50 20.40
N HIS A 119 -15.46 -4.94 20.88
CA HIS A 119 -16.76 -4.44 20.47
C HIS A 119 -17.32 -3.37 21.41
N ILE A 120 -16.86 -3.30 22.65
CA ILE A 120 -17.31 -2.31 23.63
C ILE A 120 -16.29 -1.17 23.72
N THR A 121 -16.80 0.04 23.94
CA THR A 121 -15.99 1.27 23.90
C THR A 121 -15.23 1.54 25.19
N GLU A 122 -15.72 0.97 26.29
CA GLU A 122 -15.35 1.28 27.65
C GLU A 122 -13.88 1.01 27.95
N PRO A 123 -13.26 -0.13 27.56
CA PRO A 123 -11.84 -0.37 27.75
C PRO A 123 -10.97 0.75 27.19
N LEU A 124 -11.24 1.20 25.96
CA LEU A 124 -10.46 2.23 25.31
C LEU A 124 -10.63 3.60 26.00
N GLN A 125 -11.86 3.96 26.37
CA GLN A 125 -12.16 5.21 27.06
C GLN A 125 -11.51 5.26 28.45
N ILE A 126 -11.66 4.19 29.23
CA ILE A 126 -11.12 4.06 30.59
C ILE A 126 -9.59 4.09 30.55
N TYR A 127 -8.98 3.35 29.62
CA TYR A 127 -7.53 3.34 29.44
C TYR A 127 -7.00 4.71 29.02
N THR A 128 -7.70 5.41 28.11
CA THR A 128 -7.34 6.77 27.70
C THR A 128 -7.38 7.74 28.87
N ALA A 129 -8.42 7.66 29.71
CA ALA A 129 -8.52 8.45 30.93
C ALA A 129 -7.36 8.16 31.90
N ALA A 130 -6.99 6.89 32.06
CA ALA A 130 -5.82 6.50 32.86
C ALA A 130 -4.52 7.10 32.28
N MET A 131 -4.27 6.97 30.97
CA MET A 131 -3.10 7.53 30.27
C MET A 131 -2.97 9.07 30.43
N LEU A 132 -4.10 9.77 30.47
CA LEU A 132 -4.13 11.23 30.71
C LEU A 132 -3.72 11.58 32.15
N SER A 133 -4.02 10.71 33.11
CA SER A 133 -3.71 10.92 34.53
C SER A 133 -2.28 10.50 34.92
N MET A 134 -1.61 9.68 34.11
CA MET A 134 -0.24 9.21 34.36
C MET A 134 0.76 10.36 34.28
N ARG A 135 1.63 10.48 35.31
CA ARG A 135 2.69 11.49 35.37
C ARG A 135 3.84 11.18 34.42
N ASP A 136 4.24 9.91 34.37
CA ASP A 136 5.18 9.37 33.39
C ASP A 136 4.51 8.19 32.68
N ARG A 137 4.67 8.12 31.36
CA ARG A 137 4.04 7.11 30.50
C ARG A 137 5.12 6.12 30.10
N SER A 138 5.12 4.93 30.65
CA SER A 138 6.13 3.93 30.30
C SER A 138 5.99 3.47 28.84
N TYR A 139 7.05 2.86 28.29
CA TYR A 139 6.99 2.25 26.95
C TYR A 139 5.85 1.22 26.85
N ILE A 140 5.66 0.41 27.90
CA ILE A 140 4.61 -0.61 27.97
C ILE A 140 3.22 0.03 27.92
N ALA A 141 3.02 1.19 28.55
CA ALA A 141 1.74 1.89 28.52
C ALA A 141 1.37 2.33 27.10
N TRP A 142 2.34 2.83 26.32
CA TRP A 142 2.13 3.18 24.91
C TRP A 142 1.92 1.96 24.00
N GLU A 143 2.68 0.89 24.21
CA GLU A 143 2.53 -0.35 23.45
C GLU A 143 1.15 -0.99 23.69
N THR A 144 0.71 -1.02 24.94
CA THR A 144 -0.64 -1.49 25.32
C THR A 144 -1.73 -0.61 24.70
N PHE A 145 -1.52 0.73 24.68
CA PHE A 145 -2.47 1.63 24.03
C PHE A 145 -2.56 1.38 22.53
N THR A 146 -1.42 1.16 21.87
CA THR A 146 -1.35 0.81 20.44
C THR A 146 -2.16 -0.44 20.15
N MET A 147 -2.01 -1.49 20.96
CA MET A 147 -2.78 -2.73 20.82
C MET A 147 -4.28 -2.50 21.05
N LEU A 148 -4.69 -1.76 22.09
CA LEU A 148 -6.10 -1.41 22.32
C LEU A 148 -6.71 -0.66 21.13
N LEU A 149 -5.97 0.29 20.55
CA LEU A 149 -6.40 1.01 19.36
C LEU A 149 -6.53 0.08 18.15
N GLN A 150 -5.63 -0.88 17.97
CA GLN A 150 -5.68 -1.86 16.89
C GLN A 150 -6.88 -2.81 17.02
N HIS A 151 -7.18 -3.28 18.23
CA HIS A 151 -8.30 -4.19 18.49
C HIS A 151 -9.68 -3.52 18.51
N SER A 152 -9.78 -2.22 18.86
CA SER A 152 -11.07 -1.50 18.95
C SER A 152 -11.75 -1.33 17.58
N ILE A 153 -13.04 -1.67 17.47
CA ILE A 153 -13.81 -1.45 16.23
C ILE A 153 -14.43 -0.05 16.17
N ASP A 154 -14.59 0.63 17.31
CA ASP A 154 -15.30 1.91 17.38
C ASP A 154 -14.42 3.09 16.93
N ASN A 155 -14.61 3.50 15.67
CA ASN A 155 -13.93 4.64 15.09
C ASN A 155 -14.35 5.98 15.71
N HIS A 156 -15.60 6.13 16.18
CA HIS A 156 -16.10 7.39 16.74
C HIS A 156 -15.38 7.72 18.05
N VAL A 157 -15.14 6.72 18.90
CA VAL A 157 -14.38 6.92 20.14
C VAL A 157 -12.95 7.32 19.83
N ILE A 158 -12.30 6.63 18.88
CA ILE A 158 -10.94 6.96 18.43
C ILE A 158 -10.88 8.41 17.93
N GLU A 159 -11.84 8.83 17.11
CA GLU A 159 -11.94 10.22 16.64
C GLU A 159 -12.07 11.23 17.79
N SER A 160 -12.88 10.91 18.80
CA SER A 160 -13.10 11.81 19.94
C SER A 160 -11.86 12.01 20.81
N ILE A 161 -11.01 10.98 20.95
CA ILE A 161 -9.79 11.03 21.76
C ILE A 161 -8.56 11.47 20.95
N PHE A 162 -8.61 11.41 19.62
CA PHE A 162 -7.46 11.64 18.76
C PHE A 162 -6.74 12.99 19.01
N PRO A 163 -7.42 14.14 19.17
CA PRO A 163 -6.72 15.40 19.46
C PRO A 163 -5.90 15.35 20.75
N GLN A 164 -6.42 14.67 21.78
CA GLN A 164 -5.72 14.51 23.06
C GLN A 164 -4.53 13.56 22.91
N LEU A 165 -4.73 12.43 22.22
CA LEU A 165 -3.67 11.47 21.90
C LEU A 165 -2.54 12.14 21.10
N TYR A 166 -2.87 12.94 20.10
CA TYR A 166 -1.93 13.70 19.29
C TYR A 166 -1.08 14.62 20.17
N ARG A 167 -1.72 15.43 21.03
CA ARG A 167 -1.03 16.29 22.00
C ARG A 167 -0.11 15.52 22.93
N LEU A 168 -0.61 14.45 23.55
CA LEU A 168 0.15 13.64 24.49
C LEU A 168 1.39 13.04 23.81
N SER A 169 1.28 12.62 22.56
CA SER A 169 2.42 12.07 21.81
C SER A 169 3.50 13.10 21.53
N LEU A 170 3.13 14.36 21.31
CA LEU A 170 4.07 15.46 21.13
C LEU A 170 4.78 15.83 22.44
N GLU A 171 4.06 15.82 23.57
CA GLU A 171 4.63 16.02 24.90
C GLU A 171 5.63 14.91 25.25
N ASP A 172 5.37 13.67 24.83
CA ASP A 172 6.18 12.49 25.11
C ASP A 172 7.42 12.38 24.19
N GLY A 173 7.26 12.62 22.89
CA GLY A 173 8.33 12.66 21.90
C GLY A 173 8.97 11.30 21.54
N ARG A 174 8.57 10.18 22.15
CA ARG A 174 9.13 8.85 21.87
C ARG A 174 8.38 8.13 20.76
N ASN A 175 9.08 7.24 20.05
CA ASN A 175 8.53 6.43 18.96
C ASN A 175 7.32 5.58 19.38
N ALA A 176 7.27 5.10 20.63
CA ALA A 176 6.13 4.32 21.13
C ALA A 176 4.82 5.13 21.13
N ALA A 177 4.89 6.42 21.48
CA ALA A 177 3.75 7.32 21.42
C ALA A 177 3.32 7.56 19.97
N PHE A 178 4.28 7.78 19.06
CA PHE A 178 3.99 7.97 17.64
C PHE A 178 3.34 6.73 16.99
N LYS A 179 3.76 5.52 17.38
CA LYS A 179 3.11 4.27 16.96
C LYS A 179 1.64 4.19 17.38
N SER A 180 1.30 4.71 18.56
CA SER A 180 -0.10 4.76 19.02
C SER A 180 -0.92 5.71 18.16
N VAL A 181 -0.39 6.90 17.85
CA VAL A 181 -1.06 7.84 16.93
C VAL A 181 -1.22 7.22 15.55
N ARG A 182 -0.20 6.54 15.03
CA ARG A 182 -0.24 5.83 13.74
C ARG A 182 -1.32 4.74 13.73
N ALA A 183 -1.47 3.98 14.81
CA ALA A 183 -2.56 3.00 14.91
C ALA A 183 -3.93 3.69 14.82
N ALA A 184 -4.09 4.85 15.48
CA ALA A 184 -5.33 5.63 15.42
C ALA A 184 -5.59 6.26 14.04
N THR A 185 -4.57 6.72 13.30
CA THR A 185 -4.77 7.37 11.99
C THR A 185 -5.42 6.46 10.95
N SER A 186 -5.22 5.14 11.05
CA SER A 186 -5.86 4.16 10.17
C SER A 186 -7.39 4.10 10.30
N LYS A 187 -7.93 4.59 11.43
CA LYS A 187 -9.35 4.56 11.82
C LYS A 187 -10.00 5.93 11.88
N LEU A 188 -9.26 6.97 11.49
CA LEU A 188 -9.66 8.37 11.64
C LEU A 188 -10.29 8.91 10.35
N SER A 189 -11.39 9.67 10.44
CA SER A 189 -11.89 10.42 9.29
C SER A 189 -10.97 11.59 8.91
N PRO A 190 -10.99 12.01 7.63
CA PRO A 190 -10.24 13.18 7.19
C PRO A 190 -10.65 14.48 7.89
N ARG A 191 -11.93 14.59 8.28
CA ARG A 191 -12.41 15.74 9.05
C ARG A 191 -11.75 15.84 10.43
N ALA A 192 -11.64 14.73 11.16
CA ALA A 192 -11.05 14.72 12.50
C ALA A 192 -9.53 15.01 12.44
N MET A 193 -8.83 14.49 11.43
CA MET A 193 -7.44 14.87 11.15
C MET A 193 -7.32 16.36 10.83
N GLY A 194 -8.22 16.87 9.98
CA GLY A 194 -8.38 18.29 9.66
C GLY A 194 -8.37 19.19 10.88
N ILE A 195 -9.31 18.94 11.79
CA ILE A 195 -9.46 19.72 13.01
C ILE A 195 -8.19 19.66 13.85
N THR A 196 -7.60 18.47 14.01
CA THR A 196 -6.42 18.27 14.87
C THR A 196 -5.20 18.98 14.30
N VAL A 197 -4.88 18.78 13.02
CA VAL A 197 -3.72 19.40 12.38
C VAL A 197 -3.86 20.93 12.31
N LEU A 198 -5.07 21.45 12.06
CA LEU A 198 -5.31 22.90 12.02
C LEU A 198 -5.15 23.57 13.40
N GLN A 199 -5.41 22.87 14.50
CA GLN A 199 -5.13 23.36 15.86
C GLN A 199 -3.63 23.56 16.11
N TYR A 200 -2.77 22.83 15.41
CA TYR A 200 -1.31 22.90 15.52
C TYR A 200 -0.70 23.56 14.28
N SER A 201 -1.00 24.84 14.06
CA SER A 201 -0.58 25.55 12.85
C SER A 201 0.93 25.69 12.68
N ASN A 202 1.70 25.65 13.77
CA ASN A 202 3.15 25.82 13.79
C ASN A 202 3.83 24.45 13.91
N LEU A 203 4.57 24.06 12.87
CA LEU A 203 5.28 22.79 12.81
C LEU A 203 6.60 22.89 13.58
N THR A 204 6.63 22.40 14.82
CA THR A 204 7.89 22.21 15.55
C THR A 204 8.59 20.91 15.13
N ASP A 205 9.85 20.70 15.51
CA ASP A 205 10.59 19.44 15.26
C ASP A 205 9.82 18.19 15.73
N GLY A 206 9.21 18.25 16.92
CA GLY A 206 8.35 17.18 17.43
C GLY A 206 7.13 16.90 16.53
N HIS A 207 6.54 17.94 15.92
CA HIS A 207 5.46 17.76 14.96
C HIS A 207 5.95 17.10 13.68
N LEU A 208 7.14 17.49 13.18
CA LEU A 208 7.70 16.89 11.97
C LEU A 208 8.01 15.41 12.18
N LYS A 209 8.60 15.04 13.33
CA LYS A 209 8.85 13.62 13.69
C LYS A 209 7.57 12.81 13.78
N LEU A 210 6.54 13.37 14.44
CA LEU A 210 5.23 12.71 14.52
C LEU A 210 4.59 12.56 13.14
N LEU A 211 4.51 13.64 12.35
CA LEU A 211 3.94 13.62 11.00
C LEU A 211 4.67 12.63 10.09
N ALA A 212 5.99 12.56 10.14
CA ALA A 212 6.78 11.59 9.39
C ALA A 212 6.40 10.14 9.75
N ALA A 213 6.05 9.88 11.02
CA ALA A 213 5.63 8.56 11.47
C ALA A 213 4.18 8.19 11.11
N ILE A 214 3.29 9.17 10.89
CA ILE A 214 1.84 8.92 10.73
C ILE A 214 1.28 9.19 9.34
N THR A 215 2.02 9.86 8.45
CA THR A 215 1.54 10.31 7.12
C THR A 215 1.55 9.24 6.03
N GLU A 216 2.03 8.02 6.33
CA GLU A 216 2.15 6.90 5.39
C GLU A 216 0.79 6.48 4.81
N GLU A 217 0.48 6.96 3.59
CA GLU A 217 -0.68 6.63 2.74
C GLU A 217 -2.06 6.65 3.45
N ALA A 218 -2.17 7.29 4.60
CA ALA A 218 -3.38 7.26 5.40
C ALA A 218 -4.43 8.21 4.81
N SER A 219 -5.63 7.69 4.55
CA SER A 219 -6.73 8.45 3.93
C SER A 219 -7.15 9.68 4.74
N CYS A 220 -6.93 9.65 6.06
CA CYS A 220 -7.23 10.75 6.96
C CYS A 220 -6.52 12.06 6.58
N PHE A 221 -5.46 12.03 5.76
CA PHE A 221 -4.80 13.25 5.28
C PHE A 221 -5.48 13.92 4.08
N ARG A 222 -6.52 13.32 3.48
CA ARG A 222 -7.16 13.77 2.24
C ARG A 222 -7.63 15.23 2.24
N THR A 223 -8.04 15.77 3.38
CA THR A 223 -8.54 17.16 3.49
C THR A 223 -7.45 18.15 3.88
N VAL A 224 -6.29 17.68 4.34
CA VAL A 224 -5.21 18.53 4.88
C VAL A 224 -3.92 18.49 4.07
N TYR A 225 -3.72 17.50 3.19
CA TYR A 225 -2.45 17.29 2.50
C TYR A 225 -1.99 18.54 1.76
N MET A 226 -2.91 19.30 1.13
CA MET A 226 -2.56 20.52 0.41
C MET A 226 -1.94 21.58 1.34
N VAL A 227 -2.60 21.85 2.47
CA VAL A 227 -2.14 22.83 3.45
C VAL A 227 -0.82 22.39 4.09
N LEU A 228 -0.68 21.10 4.36
CA LEU A 228 0.55 20.53 4.91
C LEU A 228 1.71 20.63 3.93
N ILE A 229 1.52 20.23 2.67
CA ILE A 229 2.55 20.32 1.64
C ILE A 229 2.95 21.78 1.45
N ASP A 230 2.01 22.72 1.28
CA ASP A 230 2.34 24.15 1.13
C ASP A 230 3.23 24.65 2.28
N LYS A 231 2.91 24.32 3.54
CA LYS A 231 3.73 24.68 4.71
C LYS A 231 5.10 24.00 4.73
N LEU A 232 5.18 22.71 4.38
CA LEU A 232 6.44 21.96 4.34
C LEU A 232 7.37 22.48 3.25
N LEU A 233 6.80 23.01 2.15
CA LEU A 233 7.56 23.68 1.10
C LEU A 233 8.16 25.02 1.56
N GLU A 234 7.79 25.57 2.72
CA GLU A 234 8.43 26.75 3.31
C GLU A 234 9.61 26.40 4.25
N LEU A 235 9.73 25.13 4.68
CA LEU A 235 10.74 24.66 5.64
C LEU A 235 11.99 24.08 4.96
N PRO A 236 13.19 24.08 5.58
CA PRO A 236 14.37 23.41 5.00
C PRO A 236 14.12 21.91 4.78
N PHE A 237 14.77 21.32 3.78
CA PHE A 237 14.66 19.88 3.49
C PHE A 237 15.44 19.04 4.51
N THR A 238 14.82 18.81 5.66
CA THR A 238 15.29 17.81 6.64
C THR A 238 14.79 16.40 6.27
N THR A 239 15.30 15.39 6.96
CA THR A 239 14.87 13.99 6.78
C THR A 239 13.36 13.84 7.00
N GLU A 240 12.82 14.45 8.04
CA GLU A 240 11.39 14.41 8.39
C GLU A 240 10.54 15.12 7.33
N VAL A 241 10.93 16.33 6.90
CA VAL A 241 10.20 17.09 5.88
C VAL A 241 10.12 16.30 4.58
N VAL A 242 11.24 15.74 4.13
CA VAL A 242 11.30 14.91 2.92
C VAL A 242 10.43 13.66 3.05
N THR A 243 10.47 12.98 4.21
CA THR A 243 9.63 11.79 4.46
C THR A 243 8.14 12.15 4.40
N ILE A 244 7.72 13.26 5.02
CA ILE A 244 6.32 13.70 4.98
C ILE A 244 5.91 14.07 3.55
N LEU A 245 6.74 14.83 2.83
CA LEU A 245 6.46 15.22 1.44
C LEU A 245 6.36 13.98 0.54
N GLN A 246 7.23 12.97 0.71
CA GLN A 246 7.15 11.70 -0.02
C GLN A 246 5.81 11.01 0.24
N ASN A 247 5.44 10.84 1.51
CA ASN A 247 4.20 10.20 1.91
C ASN A 247 2.96 10.93 1.38
N LEU A 248 2.96 12.27 1.45
CA LEU A 248 1.83 13.08 0.99
C LEU A 248 1.80 13.25 -0.54
N SER A 249 2.91 13.02 -1.25
CA SER A 249 2.97 13.15 -2.72
C SER A 249 2.02 12.19 -3.45
N ILE A 250 1.61 11.09 -2.81
CA ILE A 250 0.62 10.16 -3.37
C ILE A 250 -0.71 10.86 -3.70
N TRP A 251 -1.08 11.89 -2.93
CA TRP A 251 -2.29 12.69 -3.13
C TRP A 251 -2.18 13.69 -4.30
N LEU A 252 -0.97 13.90 -4.81
CA LEU A 252 -0.70 14.74 -5.98
C LEU A 252 -0.69 13.93 -7.29
N LEU A 253 -0.73 12.59 -7.21
CA LEU A 253 -0.81 11.76 -8.40
C LEU A 253 -2.05 12.10 -9.22
N PRO A 254 -1.94 12.18 -10.56
CA PRO A 254 -3.11 12.42 -11.38
C PRO A 254 -4.09 11.24 -11.23
N PRO A 255 -5.40 11.52 -11.12
CA PRO A 255 -6.41 10.47 -11.21
C PRO A 255 -6.33 9.76 -12.56
N ALA A 256 -6.66 8.46 -12.59
CA ALA A 256 -6.74 7.74 -13.86
C ALA A 256 -8.02 8.09 -14.64
N ARG A 257 -9.10 8.42 -13.92
CA ARG A 257 -10.46 8.57 -14.47
C ARG A 257 -11.16 9.86 -14.12
N ASP A 258 -10.80 10.47 -12.99
CA ASP A 258 -11.28 11.80 -12.60
C ASP A 258 -10.50 12.91 -13.34
N THR A 259 -11.02 14.15 -13.27
CA THR A 259 -10.32 15.31 -13.83
C THR A 259 -9.18 15.72 -12.91
N SER A 260 -7.98 15.92 -13.46
CA SER A 260 -6.83 16.42 -12.70
C SER A 260 -7.14 17.74 -12.02
N SER A 261 -6.88 17.82 -10.71
CA SER A 261 -7.03 19.05 -9.94
C SER A 261 -5.96 20.06 -10.34
N ALA A 262 -6.37 21.24 -10.80
CA ALA A 262 -5.45 22.36 -11.07
C ALA A 262 -4.61 22.73 -9.82
N ALA A 263 -5.18 22.53 -8.62
CA ALA A 263 -4.47 22.79 -7.38
C ALA A 263 -3.38 21.74 -7.09
N ASN A 264 -3.61 20.47 -7.44
CA ASN A 264 -2.57 19.44 -7.36
C ASN A 264 -1.42 19.75 -8.33
N PHE A 265 -1.73 20.16 -9.55
CA PHE A 265 -0.72 20.56 -10.54
C PHE A 265 0.12 21.75 -10.06
N ASN A 266 -0.54 22.78 -9.51
CA ASN A 266 0.16 23.93 -8.94
C ASN A 266 1.07 23.53 -7.77
N LEU A 267 0.62 22.62 -6.92
CA LEU A 267 1.40 22.17 -5.76
C LEU A 267 2.59 21.30 -6.17
N SER A 268 2.41 20.40 -7.15
CA SER A 268 3.53 19.66 -7.74
C SER A 268 4.54 20.59 -8.41
N ALA A 269 4.07 21.64 -9.11
CA ALA A 269 4.95 22.63 -9.70
C ALA A 269 5.76 23.41 -8.65
N LYS A 270 5.14 23.85 -7.54
CA LYS A 270 5.87 24.47 -6.42
C LYS A 270 6.91 23.53 -5.80
N LEU A 271 6.54 22.27 -5.62
CA LEU A 271 7.40 21.23 -5.06
C LEU A 271 8.65 21.02 -5.95
N TYR A 272 8.47 20.87 -7.26
CA TYR A 272 9.59 20.77 -8.18
C TYR A 272 10.38 22.08 -8.30
N ALA A 273 9.74 23.25 -8.26
CA ALA A 273 10.46 24.53 -8.25
C ALA A 273 11.41 24.65 -7.06
N LYS A 274 11.00 24.15 -5.89
CA LYS A 274 11.87 24.09 -4.71
C LYS A 274 13.05 23.13 -4.89
N CYS A 275 12.79 21.92 -5.38
CA CYS A 275 13.87 20.96 -5.70
C CYS A 275 14.86 21.54 -6.70
N HIS A 276 14.36 22.21 -7.74
CA HIS A 276 15.19 22.87 -8.74
C HIS A 276 16.03 24.00 -8.12
N GLY A 277 15.45 24.82 -7.24
CA GLY A 277 16.20 25.87 -6.53
C GLY A 277 17.40 25.28 -5.77
N ILE A 278 17.18 24.24 -4.97
CA ILE A 278 18.24 23.56 -4.21
C ILE A 278 19.33 23.00 -5.14
N LEU A 279 18.94 22.35 -6.24
CA LEU A 279 19.89 21.78 -7.20
C LEU A 279 20.68 22.87 -7.92
N LYS A 280 20.01 23.97 -8.30
CA LYS A 280 20.65 25.09 -8.99
C LYS A 280 21.64 25.82 -8.11
N ASP A 281 21.26 26.15 -6.87
CA ASP A 281 22.15 26.82 -5.92
C ASP A 281 23.46 26.03 -5.76
N PHE A 282 23.38 24.70 -5.77
CA PHE A 282 24.56 23.82 -5.68
C PHE A 282 25.42 23.84 -6.95
N ILE A 283 24.80 23.86 -8.12
CA ILE A 283 25.52 23.95 -9.40
C ILE A 283 26.25 25.30 -9.47
N ASP A 284 25.57 26.39 -9.13
CA ASP A 284 26.12 27.75 -9.14
C ASP A 284 27.31 27.86 -8.14
N ASP A 285 27.23 27.22 -6.96
CA ASP A 285 28.33 27.17 -5.99
C ASP A 285 29.54 26.34 -6.49
N GLN A 286 29.31 25.25 -7.22
CA GLN A 286 30.40 24.47 -7.83
C GLN A 286 31.13 25.24 -8.93
N GLU A 287 30.40 25.99 -9.76
CA GLU A 287 30.99 26.83 -10.82
C GLU A 287 31.87 27.94 -10.18
N MET A 288 31.39 28.59 -9.12
CA MET A 288 32.15 29.60 -8.38
C MET A 288 33.45 29.07 -7.75
N ILE A 289 33.46 27.85 -7.22
CA ILE A 289 34.69 27.23 -6.68
C ILE A 289 35.67 26.91 -7.81
N SER A 290 35.18 26.46 -8.97
CA SER A 290 36.02 26.16 -10.14
C SER A 290 36.64 27.41 -10.79
N ASP A 291 35.98 28.57 -10.67
CA ASP A 291 36.45 29.86 -11.19
C ASP A 291 37.44 30.58 -10.25
N ILE A 292 37.49 30.21 -8.97
CA ILE A 292 38.38 30.81 -7.96
C ILE A 292 39.69 30.01 -7.81
N GLU A 293 39.69 28.71 -8.08
CA GLU A 293 40.90 27.92 -8.16
C GLU A 293 41.63 28.18 -9.49
N ASP A 294 42.50 29.19 -9.52
CA ASP A 294 43.60 29.25 -10.48
C ASP A 294 44.39 27.93 -10.32
N THR A 295 44.07 26.96 -11.16
CA THR A 295 44.69 25.61 -11.17
C THR A 295 46.21 25.70 -11.23
N GLU A 296 46.76 26.77 -11.82
CA GLU A 296 48.19 27.07 -11.81
C GLU A 296 48.74 27.43 -10.42
N GLN A 297 47.97 28.09 -9.56
CA GLN A 297 48.39 28.50 -8.22
C GLN A 297 48.33 27.35 -7.22
N VAL A 298 47.37 26.45 -7.36
CA VAL A 298 47.23 25.23 -6.54
C VAL A 298 48.34 24.22 -6.90
N ASP A 299 48.62 24.01 -8.19
CA ASP A 299 49.72 23.14 -8.62
C ASP A 299 51.11 23.71 -8.26
N TYR A 300 51.26 25.04 -8.29
CA TYR A 300 52.48 25.71 -7.83
C TYR A 300 52.70 25.56 -6.32
N LEU A 301 51.65 25.66 -5.50
CA LEU A 301 51.73 25.43 -4.06
C LEU A 301 51.98 23.95 -3.71
N ARG A 302 51.41 23.01 -4.48
CA ARG A 302 51.67 21.57 -4.34
C ARG A 302 53.11 21.18 -4.67
N GLN A 303 53.73 21.88 -5.64
CA GLN A 303 55.14 21.68 -5.99
C GLN A 303 56.12 22.31 -5.00
N LEU A 304 55.65 23.21 -4.12
CA LEU A 304 56.46 23.86 -3.09
C LEU A 304 56.35 23.19 -1.70
N SER A 305 55.38 22.30 -1.49
CA SER A 305 55.31 21.50 -0.26
C SER A 305 56.11 20.21 -0.43
N ASP A 306 57.35 20.19 0.08
CA ASP A 306 58.20 19.00 0.22
C ASP A 306 57.72 18.04 1.33
N GLU A 307 56.40 17.84 1.47
CA GLU A 307 55.84 16.86 2.40
C GLU A 307 55.13 15.74 1.62
N GLU A 308 55.85 14.63 1.45
CA GLU A 308 55.24 13.30 1.29
C GLU A 308 54.47 12.96 2.58
N SER A 309 53.31 13.58 2.79
CA SER A 309 52.30 13.09 3.71
C SER A 309 51.04 12.81 2.89
N GLY A 310 50.84 11.52 2.64
CA GLY A 310 49.58 10.97 2.14
C GLY A 310 48.49 11.04 3.19
N ASP A 311 48.16 12.26 3.64
CA ASP A 311 46.91 12.54 4.31
C ASP A 311 45.94 13.02 3.24
N GLU A 312 45.04 12.12 2.85
CA GLU A 312 43.74 12.50 2.28
C GLU A 312 43.23 13.68 3.10
N ILE A 313 43.09 14.84 2.45
CA ILE A 313 42.38 15.98 3.04
C ILE A 313 40.98 15.47 3.32
N GLY A 314 40.73 15.09 4.57
CA GLY A 314 39.42 14.80 5.09
C GLY A 314 38.59 16.07 4.98
N LEU A 315 37.86 16.21 3.88
CA LEU A 315 36.72 17.12 3.77
C LEU A 315 35.56 16.52 4.61
N GLU A 316 35.77 16.42 5.91
CA GLU A 316 34.72 16.22 6.91
C GLU A 316 34.28 17.58 7.45
N GLU A 317 33.61 18.37 6.61
CA GLU A 317 32.64 19.34 7.08
C GLU A 317 31.36 19.09 6.27
N ASP A 318 30.47 18.24 6.81
CA ASP A 318 29.08 18.10 6.32
C ASP A 318 28.39 19.46 6.51
N ASP A 319 28.58 20.38 5.57
CA ASP A 319 27.88 21.67 5.55
C ASP A 319 26.36 21.41 5.46
N ASP A 320 25.56 22.20 6.18
CA ASP A 320 24.09 22.09 6.24
C ASP A 320 23.46 22.07 4.82
N PHE A 321 24.15 22.71 3.88
CA PHE A 321 23.81 22.70 2.46
C PHE A 321 23.96 21.32 1.81
N THR A 322 25.05 20.61 2.08
CA THR A 322 25.29 19.24 1.55
C THR A 322 24.24 18.26 2.07
N ILE A 323 23.81 18.41 3.33
CA ILE A 323 22.71 17.62 3.92
C ILE A 323 21.40 17.91 3.16
N THR A 324 21.08 19.18 2.94
CA THR A 324 19.87 19.62 2.22
C THR A 324 19.82 19.06 0.79
N LEU A 325 20.95 19.10 0.07
CA LEU A 325 21.08 18.51 -1.25
C LEU A 325 20.85 16.99 -1.23
N ARG A 326 21.50 16.27 -0.30
CA ARG A 326 21.36 14.81 -0.15
C ARG A 326 19.91 14.42 0.11
N GLN A 327 19.20 15.19 0.94
CA GLN A 327 17.77 14.98 1.19
C GLN A 327 16.91 15.30 -0.05
N CYS A 328 17.24 16.34 -0.84
CA CYS A 328 16.56 16.65 -2.10
C CYS A 328 16.72 15.52 -3.13
N ILE A 329 17.93 15.00 -3.30
CA ILE A 329 18.22 13.88 -4.20
C ILE A 329 17.49 12.61 -3.75
N ARG A 330 17.51 12.31 -2.44
CA ARG A 330 16.74 11.21 -1.84
C ARG A 330 15.23 11.40 -2.05
N PHE A 331 14.74 12.63 -1.92
CA PHE A 331 13.35 12.98 -2.16
C PHE A 331 12.94 12.65 -3.61
N LEU A 332 13.66 13.19 -4.59
CA LEU A 332 13.44 12.95 -6.01
C LEU A 332 13.58 11.47 -6.39
N GLY A 333 14.53 10.77 -5.77
CA GLY A 333 14.74 9.34 -5.97
C GLY A 333 13.56 8.45 -5.52
N ASN A 334 12.70 8.91 -4.61
CA ASN A 334 11.61 8.10 -4.04
C ASN A 334 10.19 8.64 -4.30
N ILE A 335 10.04 9.83 -4.91
CA ILE A 335 8.73 10.42 -5.16
C ILE A 335 7.96 9.65 -6.25
N ARG A 336 6.67 9.38 -6.06
CA ARG A 336 5.87 8.65 -7.07
C ARG A 336 5.44 9.49 -8.29
N LEU A 337 5.66 10.80 -8.23
CA LEU A 337 5.27 11.74 -9.28
C LEU A 337 6.22 11.68 -10.49
N GLN A 338 5.68 12.03 -11.66
CA GLN A 338 6.47 12.22 -12.88
C GLN A 338 7.38 13.44 -12.72
N VAL A 339 8.68 13.22 -12.92
CA VAL A 339 9.75 14.20 -12.76
C VAL A 339 9.91 15.00 -14.07
N PRO A 340 9.73 16.34 -14.02
CA PRO A 340 9.86 17.19 -15.19
C PRO A 340 11.31 17.24 -15.74
N ALA A 341 11.44 17.51 -17.03
CA ALA A 341 12.75 17.61 -17.73
C ALA A 341 13.73 18.59 -17.05
N MET A 342 13.23 19.73 -16.57
CA MET A 342 14.03 20.73 -15.86
C MET A 342 14.76 20.18 -14.62
N ILE A 343 14.18 19.20 -13.92
CA ILE A 343 14.80 18.56 -12.76
C ILE A 343 15.83 17.52 -13.22
N THR A 344 15.51 16.76 -14.26
CA THR A 344 16.45 15.77 -14.80
C THR A 344 17.71 16.43 -15.37
N ASP A 345 17.56 17.60 -15.99
CA ASP A 345 18.68 18.40 -16.50
C ASP A 345 19.55 18.90 -15.35
N ALA A 346 18.95 19.42 -14.28
CA ALA A 346 19.69 19.85 -13.09
C ALA A 346 20.40 18.68 -12.38
N LEU A 347 19.77 17.51 -12.28
CA LEU A 347 20.42 16.32 -11.72
C LEU A 347 21.60 15.84 -12.56
N ASN A 348 21.51 15.91 -13.89
CA ASN A 348 22.62 15.61 -14.80
C ASN A 348 23.81 16.57 -14.63
N GLY A 349 23.56 17.81 -14.20
CA GLY A 349 24.63 18.75 -13.85
C GLY A 349 25.31 18.44 -12.51
N SER A 350 24.75 17.56 -11.68
CA SER A 350 25.23 17.30 -10.32
C SER A 350 26.05 16.00 -10.22
N ARG A 351 27.20 16.05 -9.54
CA ARG A 351 28.06 14.86 -9.31
C ARG A 351 27.36 13.73 -8.52
N TYR A 352 26.30 14.05 -7.77
CA TYR A 352 25.55 13.12 -6.92
C TYR A 352 24.22 12.64 -7.54
N GLY A 353 23.86 13.13 -8.73
CA GLY A 353 22.55 12.90 -9.34
C GLY A 353 22.40 11.57 -10.08
N ALA A 354 23.51 10.90 -10.44
CA ALA A 354 23.47 9.75 -11.34
C ALA A 354 22.70 8.53 -10.79
N GLU A 355 22.84 8.22 -9.50
CA GLU A 355 22.09 7.12 -8.87
C GLU A 355 20.60 7.45 -8.72
N ALA A 356 20.28 8.70 -8.38
CA ALA A 356 18.89 9.14 -8.29
C ALA A 356 18.22 9.15 -9.66
N LEU A 357 18.91 9.64 -10.69
CA LEU A 357 18.44 9.57 -12.08
C LEU A 357 18.22 8.13 -12.52
N LEU A 358 19.13 7.22 -12.18
CA LEU A 358 18.97 5.81 -12.45
C LEU A 358 17.72 5.24 -11.76
N SER A 359 17.48 5.58 -10.49
CA SER A 359 16.26 5.19 -9.76
C SER A 359 14.98 5.74 -10.43
N ILE A 360 14.98 7.04 -10.76
CA ILE A 360 13.85 7.71 -11.43
C ILE A 360 13.59 7.09 -12.82
N LEU A 361 14.66 6.76 -13.56
CA LEU A 361 14.60 6.04 -14.82
C LEU A 361 14.02 4.63 -14.63
N GLN A 362 14.50 3.86 -13.65
CA GLN A 362 14.02 2.49 -13.39
C GLN A 362 12.52 2.44 -13.15
N ASP A 363 12.00 3.40 -12.40
CA ASP A 363 10.57 3.51 -12.10
C ASP A 363 9.74 4.12 -13.26
N GLY A 364 10.41 4.59 -14.31
CA GLY A 364 9.77 5.24 -15.46
C GLY A 364 9.05 6.54 -15.14
N ARG A 365 9.67 7.35 -14.28
CA ARG A 365 9.14 8.61 -13.79
C ARG A 365 9.71 9.84 -14.51
N ILE A 366 10.30 9.71 -15.70
CA ILE A 366 10.85 10.86 -16.44
C ILE A 366 9.88 11.27 -17.55
N GLU A 367 9.78 12.56 -17.84
CA GLU A 367 8.95 13.02 -18.96
C GLU A 367 9.69 12.92 -20.30
N ASP A 368 10.92 13.46 -20.37
CA ASP A 368 11.81 13.41 -21.54
C ASP A 368 13.02 12.49 -21.30
N HIS A 369 12.77 11.19 -21.42
CA HIS A 369 13.77 10.18 -21.15
C HIS A 369 14.99 10.31 -22.09
N ASN A 370 14.82 10.77 -23.33
CA ASN A 370 15.84 10.67 -24.37
C ASN A 370 17.03 11.58 -24.09
N ASN A 371 16.76 12.84 -23.77
CA ASN A 371 17.82 13.81 -23.48
C ASN A 371 18.54 13.46 -22.18
N THR A 372 17.82 12.99 -21.15
CA THR A 372 18.42 12.60 -19.88
C THR A 372 19.42 11.44 -20.05
N ILE A 373 19.04 10.39 -20.78
CA ILE A 373 19.91 9.22 -20.98
C ILE A 373 21.12 9.57 -21.84
N LEU A 374 20.97 10.45 -22.85
CA LEU A 374 22.10 10.91 -23.66
C LEU A 374 23.17 11.60 -22.85
N GLU A 375 22.74 12.45 -21.93
CA GLU A 375 23.66 13.20 -21.09
C GLU A 375 24.29 12.29 -20.02
N MET A 376 23.51 11.36 -19.44
CA MET A 376 24.06 10.28 -18.61
C MET A 376 25.11 9.48 -19.38
N LEU A 377 24.87 9.11 -20.64
CA LEU A 377 25.82 8.37 -21.48
C LEU A 377 27.10 9.14 -21.80
N ARG A 378 27.03 10.48 -21.91
CA ARG A 378 28.20 11.33 -22.10
C ARG A 378 29.06 11.45 -20.84
N GLN A 379 28.45 11.33 -19.67
CA GLN A 379 29.11 11.48 -18.37
C GLN A 379 29.44 10.14 -17.69
N ALA A 380 28.91 9.00 -18.16
CA ALA A 380 28.84 7.78 -17.34
C ALA A 380 30.08 6.89 -17.29
N ASN A 381 30.30 6.44 -16.06
CA ASN A 381 31.03 5.27 -15.58
C ASN A 381 30.31 3.97 -16.04
N GLU A 382 31.05 2.96 -16.52
CA GLU A 382 30.54 1.75 -17.20
C GLU A 382 29.47 0.96 -16.40
N GLU A 383 29.48 1.10 -15.08
CA GLU A 383 28.66 0.35 -14.13
C GLU A 383 27.21 0.85 -14.03
N ILE A 384 26.97 2.15 -14.21
CA ILE A 384 25.62 2.76 -14.14
C ILE A 384 24.81 2.39 -15.38
N LEU A 385 25.47 2.36 -16.54
CA LEU A 385 24.85 2.02 -17.82
C LEU A 385 24.29 0.60 -17.86
N ARG A 386 24.94 -0.35 -17.17
CA ARG A 386 24.42 -1.74 -17.04
C ARG A 386 23.10 -1.83 -16.29
N LYS A 387 22.73 -0.80 -15.53
CA LYS A 387 21.51 -0.78 -14.71
C LYS A 387 20.36 0.01 -15.34
N VAL A 388 20.59 0.70 -16.46
CA VAL A 388 19.55 1.50 -17.15
C VAL A 388 18.52 0.57 -17.80
N PRO A 389 17.20 0.78 -17.59
CA PRO A 389 16.19 -0.06 -18.22
C PRO A 389 16.25 0.00 -19.75
N LEU A 390 16.19 -1.17 -20.38
CA LEU A 390 16.41 -1.32 -21.82
C LEU A 390 15.39 -0.55 -22.67
N LYS A 391 14.16 -0.31 -22.17
CA LYS A 391 13.13 0.49 -22.84
C LYS A 391 13.58 1.93 -23.14
N TYR A 392 14.51 2.46 -22.35
CA TYR A 392 14.99 3.83 -22.45
C TYR A 392 16.15 3.99 -23.42
N LEU A 393 17.03 3.00 -23.51
CA LEU A 393 18.08 2.97 -24.53
C LEU A 393 17.51 2.91 -25.97
N ARG A 394 16.25 2.47 -26.14
CA ARG A 394 15.54 2.42 -27.43
C ARG A 394 15.37 3.78 -28.11
N SER A 395 15.15 4.84 -27.32
CA SER A 395 14.84 6.16 -27.87
C SER A 395 16.07 6.91 -28.38
N LEU A 396 17.26 6.36 -28.14
CA LEU A 396 18.54 6.89 -28.58
C LEU A 396 19.00 6.36 -29.93
N GLN A 397 18.12 5.67 -30.68
CA GLN A 397 18.35 5.09 -32.00
C GLN A 397 19.07 6.03 -33.01
N ASN A 398 18.99 7.35 -32.83
CA ASN A 398 19.58 8.34 -33.73
C ASN A 398 20.87 9.02 -33.21
N ALA A 399 21.34 8.69 -32.01
CA ALA A 399 22.34 9.50 -31.31
C ALA A 399 23.80 9.02 -31.43
N GLY A 400 24.10 8.06 -32.30
CA GLY A 400 25.49 7.72 -32.64
C GLY A 400 26.34 7.17 -31.49
N LEU A 401 25.73 6.47 -30.53
CA LEU A 401 26.42 5.87 -29.38
C LEU A 401 26.90 4.46 -29.75
N GLU A 402 28.21 4.32 -29.97
CA GLU A 402 28.87 3.06 -30.37
C GLU A 402 29.25 2.13 -29.21
N CYS A 403 28.92 2.45 -27.95
CA CYS A 403 29.32 1.62 -26.80
C CYS A 403 28.11 1.03 -26.06
N PHE A 404 27.84 -0.24 -26.38
CA PHE A 404 27.22 -1.36 -25.62
C PHE A 404 26.24 -2.17 -26.48
N SER A 405 26.65 -3.41 -26.78
CA SER A 405 26.02 -4.44 -27.64
C SER A 405 25.21 -3.89 -28.83
N ALA A 406 25.93 -3.46 -29.87
CA ALA A 406 25.32 -3.04 -31.14
C ALA A 406 24.31 -4.06 -31.71
N GLU A 407 24.43 -5.34 -31.36
CA GLU A 407 23.56 -6.42 -31.80
C GLU A 407 22.19 -6.46 -31.07
N TYR A 408 22.08 -5.93 -29.84
CA TYR A 408 20.80 -5.88 -29.11
C TYR A 408 19.98 -4.61 -29.45
N VAL A 409 20.65 -3.50 -29.75
CA VAL A 409 19.98 -2.22 -30.10
C VAL A 409 19.78 -2.07 -31.61
N PHE A 410 20.78 -2.45 -32.42
CA PHE A 410 20.75 -2.34 -33.89
C PHE A 410 20.61 -3.69 -34.60
N GLY A 411 20.42 -4.79 -33.86
CA GLY A 411 20.20 -6.11 -34.44
C GLY A 411 18.95 -6.18 -35.30
N ARG A 412 19.00 -7.04 -36.32
CA ARG A 412 17.79 -7.42 -37.07
C ARG A 412 16.84 -8.16 -36.14
N SER A 413 15.54 -8.01 -36.39
CA SER A 413 14.53 -8.80 -35.68
C SER A 413 14.78 -10.30 -35.86
N LEU A 414 14.66 -11.04 -34.77
CA LEU A 414 14.63 -12.51 -34.76
C LEU A 414 13.33 -13.03 -35.38
N ILE A 415 12.25 -12.26 -35.27
CA ILE A 415 10.92 -12.59 -35.78
C ILE A 415 10.73 -11.97 -37.18
N PRO A 416 10.47 -12.78 -38.22
CA PRO A 416 10.02 -12.26 -39.52
C PRO A 416 8.70 -11.50 -39.40
N SER A 417 8.53 -10.40 -40.14
CA SER A 417 7.35 -9.53 -40.07
C SER A 417 6.03 -10.20 -40.48
N ASP A 418 6.09 -11.31 -41.21
CA ASP A 418 4.96 -12.12 -41.68
C ASP A 418 4.66 -13.34 -40.78
N SER A 419 5.35 -13.46 -39.63
CA SER A 419 5.20 -14.59 -38.72
C SER A 419 3.80 -14.71 -38.08
N THR A 420 3.50 -15.90 -37.57
CA THR A 420 2.39 -16.11 -36.63
C THR A 420 2.85 -15.86 -35.19
N LEU A 421 1.91 -15.67 -34.24
CA LEU A 421 2.28 -15.58 -32.82
C LEU A 421 2.89 -16.90 -32.31
N THR A 422 2.42 -18.04 -32.80
CA THR A 422 2.98 -19.36 -32.47
C THR A 422 4.43 -19.49 -32.96
N ASP A 423 4.75 -19.00 -34.16
CA ASP A 423 6.12 -18.96 -34.66
C ASP A 423 6.99 -18.01 -33.83
N ALA A 424 6.47 -16.84 -33.46
CA ALA A 424 7.16 -15.91 -32.59
C ALA A 424 7.50 -16.56 -31.23
N VAL A 425 6.57 -17.26 -30.59
CA VAL A 425 6.82 -18.03 -29.34
C VAL A 425 7.96 -19.03 -29.53
N ARG A 426 7.93 -19.80 -30.63
CA ARG A 426 8.95 -20.82 -30.91
C ARG A 426 10.34 -20.20 -31.07
N ILE A 427 10.43 -19.12 -31.86
CA ILE A 427 11.68 -18.39 -32.11
C ILE A 427 12.21 -17.80 -30.79
N LEU A 428 11.33 -17.20 -29.98
CA LEU A 428 11.72 -16.53 -28.73
C LEU A 428 12.13 -17.52 -27.64
N ARG A 429 11.59 -18.75 -27.60
CA ARG A 429 12.05 -19.80 -26.64
C ARG A 429 13.50 -20.19 -26.84
N GLU A 430 13.98 -20.12 -28.08
CA GLU A 430 15.36 -20.45 -28.43
C GLU A 430 16.30 -19.23 -28.28
N ALA A 431 15.72 -18.03 -28.14
CA ALA A 431 16.46 -16.80 -27.96
C ALA A 431 16.95 -16.63 -26.51
N ARG A 432 18.20 -16.19 -26.36
CA ARG A 432 18.74 -15.82 -25.04
C ARG A 432 18.24 -14.46 -24.55
N GLN A 433 17.91 -13.55 -25.47
CA GLN A 433 17.47 -12.18 -25.21
C GLN A 433 16.61 -11.66 -26.37
N ILE A 434 15.62 -10.81 -26.08
CA ILE A 434 14.74 -10.20 -27.10
C ILE A 434 15.24 -8.79 -27.47
N ASN A 435 15.81 -8.64 -28.67
CA ASN A 435 16.27 -7.33 -29.14
C ASN A 435 15.12 -6.35 -29.47
N VAL A 436 15.44 -5.06 -29.57
CA VAL A 436 14.44 -3.99 -29.76
C VAL A 436 13.61 -4.18 -31.04
N SER A 437 14.27 -4.47 -32.15
CA SER A 437 13.63 -4.71 -33.45
C SER A 437 12.64 -5.88 -33.39
N THR A 438 13.01 -6.96 -32.70
CA THR A 438 12.16 -8.15 -32.47
C THR A 438 10.91 -7.78 -31.71
N ARG A 439 11.04 -6.93 -30.70
CA ARG A 439 9.92 -6.47 -29.90
C ARG A 439 8.96 -5.57 -30.69
N CYS A 440 9.47 -4.60 -31.46
CA CYS A 440 8.61 -3.77 -32.31
C CYS A 440 7.78 -4.61 -33.28
N ILE A 441 8.41 -5.59 -33.94
CA ILE A 441 7.71 -6.52 -34.82
C ILE A 441 6.69 -7.35 -34.01
N LEU A 442 7.03 -7.79 -32.81
CA LEU A 442 6.08 -8.50 -31.95
C LEU A 442 4.88 -7.64 -31.56
N GLU A 443 5.07 -6.37 -31.21
CA GLU A 443 3.97 -5.44 -30.89
C GLU A 443 3.05 -5.19 -32.10
N ASP A 444 3.62 -4.97 -33.28
CA ASP A 444 2.86 -4.83 -34.53
C ASP A 444 2.09 -6.11 -34.86
N LEU A 445 2.73 -7.26 -34.65
CA LEU A 445 2.14 -8.57 -34.86
C LEU A 445 1.01 -8.82 -33.85
N LEU A 446 1.17 -8.47 -32.58
CA LEU A 446 0.10 -8.52 -31.57
C LEU A 446 -1.09 -7.65 -31.97
N ARG A 447 -0.85 -6.39 -32.38
CA ARG A 447 -1.91 -5.48 -32.84
C ARG A 447 -2.66 -6.02 -34.05
N THR A 448 -1.93 -6.62 -34.98
CA THR A 448 -2.50 -7.14 -36.23
C THR A 448 -3.28 -8.44 -36.01
N LYS A 449 -2.74 -9.37 -35.22
CA LYS A 449 -3.33 -10.70 -34.99
C LYS A 449 -4.50 -10.66 -34.00
N LEU A 450 -4.47 -9.76 -33.02
CA LEU A 450 -5.55 -9.58 -32.05
C LEU A 450 -6.60 -8.54 -32.49
N ALA A 451 -6.62 -8.12 -33.75
CA ALA A 451 -7.65 -7.20 -34.25
C ALA A 451 -9.02 -7.88 -34.38
N ILE A 452 -10.09 -7.23 -33.89
CA ILE A 452 -11.46 -7.80 -33.89
C ILE A 452 -12.01 -8.04 -35.31
N ASP A 453 -11.70 -7.14 -36.25
CA ASP A 453 -12.44 -7.00 -37.50
C ASP A 453 -12.08 -8.05 -38.57
N ALA A 454 -11.00 -8.83 -38.37
CA ALA A 454 -10.41 -9.67 -39.40
C ALA A 454 -10.32 -11.17 -39.05
N ALA A 455 -10.82 -11.58 -37.88
CA ALA A 455 -10.29 -12.78 -37.26
C ALA A 455 -11.26 -13.97 -37.24
N ASP A 456 -10.76 -15.10 -37.73
CA ASP A 456 -11.35 -16.43 -37.59
C ASP A 456 -11.21 -16.89 -36.12
N LEU A 457 -12.29 -17.41 -35.53
CA LEU A 457 -12.34 -17.82 -34.12
C LEU A 457 -11.19 -18.77 -33.76
N THR A 458 -10.96 -19.79 -34.60
CA THR A 458 -9.91 -20.80 -34.36
C THR A 458 -8.52 -20.16 -34.34
N ARG A 459 -8.30 -19.13 -35.18
CA ARG A 459 -7.03 -18.41 -35.23
C ARG A 459 -6.85 -17.53 -34.00
N LEU A 460 -7.90 -16.82 -33.57
CA LEU A 460 -7.84 -16.03 -32.34
C LEU A 460 -7.55 -16.89 -31.12
N GLU A 461 -8.18 -18.06 -31.00
CA GLU A 461 -7.91 -18.96 -29.88
C GLU A 461 -6.44 -19.41 -29.85
N LEU A 462 -5.88 -19.78 -31.02
CA LEU A 462 -4.46 -20.11 -31.14
C LEU A 462 -3.53 -18.92 -30.82
N ASP A 463 -3.91 -17.71 -31.25
CA ASP A 463 -3.17 -16.48 -31.00
C ASP A 463 -3.19 -16.10 -29.50
N ILE A 464 -4.32 -16.32 -28.81
CA ILE A 464 -4.47 -16.13 -27.36
C ILE A 464 -3.67 -17.18 -26.57
N ASP A 465 -3.66 -18.43 -27.00
CA ASP A 465 -2.82 -19.46 -26.38
C ASP A 465 -1.33 -19.16 -26.55
N ALA A 466 -0.92 -18.72 -27.75
CA ALA A 466 0.44 -18.28 -28.00
C ALA A 466 0.81 -17.06 -27.14
N LEU A 467 -0.11 -16.11 -26.96
CA LEU A 467 0.07 -14.98 -26.06
C LEU A 467 0.30 -15.43 -24.61
N SER A 468 -0.43 -16.44 -24.11
CA SER A 468 -0.18 -17.01 -22.78
C SER A 468 1.24 -17.50 -22.59
N GLU A 469 1.85 -18.05 -23.64
CA GLU A 469 3.24 -18.51 -23.62
C GLU A 469 4.24 -17.35 -23.71
N LEU A 470 3.92 -16.29 -24.47
CA LEU A 470 4.74 -15.07 -24.54
C LEU A 470 4.83 -14.33 -23.20
N LEU A 471 3.79 -14.40 -22.37
CA LEU A 471 3.77 -13.73 -21.06
C LEU A 471 4.75 -14.33 -20.04
N LYS A 472 5.32 -15.51 -20.32
CA LYS A 472 6.32 -16.16 -19.46
C LYS A 472 7.72 -15.56 -19.60
N PHE A 473 7.96 -14.75 -20.63
CA PHE A 473 9.26 -14.11 -20.85
C PHE A 473 9.38 -12.82 -20.02
N GLU A 474 10.43 -12.70 -19.20
CA GLU A 474 10.65 -11.52 -18.35
C GLU A 474 10.87 -10.24 -19.18
N ASP A 475 11.56 -10.36 -20.32
CA ASP A 475 11.72 -9.31 -21.33
C ASP A 475 10.36 -8.75 -21.82
N LEU A 476 9.28 -9.50 -21.60
CA LEU A 476 7.84 -9.24 -21.72
C LEU A 476 7.21 -8.07 -20.95
N HIS A 477 7.80 -7.69 -19.81
CA HIS A 477 7.04 -7.04 -18.73
C HIS A 477 6.45 -5.67 -19.11
N ASP A 478 7.22 -4.82 -19.79
CA ASP A 478 6.79 -3.49 -20.25
C ASP A 478 5.71 -3.50 -21.35
N THR A 479 5.41 -4.67 -21.95
CA THR A 479 4.32 -4.81 -22.93
C THR A 479 3.00 -5.31 -22.34
N GLN A 480 2.95 -5.58 -21.04
CA GLN A 480 1.76 -6.15 -20.40
C GLN A 480 0.55 -5.20 -20.45
N ASP A 481 0.74 -3.89 -20.34
CA ASP A 481 -0.34 -2.90 -20.48
C ASP A 481 -0.94 -2.92 -21.88
N LEU A 482 -0.07 -2.92 -22.92
CA LEU A 482 -0.49 -3.03 -24.31
C LEU A 482 -1.29 -4.33 -24.54
N ILE A 483 -0.79 -5.45 -24.01
CA ILE A 483 -1.48 -6.73 -24.13
C ILE A 483 -2.85 -6.67 -23.43
N GLY A 484 -2.90 -6.11 -22.23
CA GLY A 484 -4.15 -5.89 -21.50
C GLY A 484 -5.16 -5.12 -22.34
N GLU A 485 -4.75 -3.98 -22.91
CA GLU A 485 -5.59 -3.15 -23.78
C GLU A 485 -6.05 -3.88 -25.04
N LEU A 486 -5.21 -4.72 -25.66
CA LEU A 486 -5.56 -5.50 -26.84
C LEU A 486 -6.55 -6.64 -26.54
N LEU A 487 -6.62 -7.12 -25.29
CA LEU A 487 -7.57 -8.15 -24.85
C LEU A 487 -8.96 -7.59 -24.53
N LEU A 488 -9.06 -6.35 -24.02
CA LEU A 488 -10.34 -5.74 -23.61
C LEU A 488 -11.45 -5.77 -24.68
N PRO A 489 -11.17 -5.57 -25.98
CA PRO A 489 -12.20 -5.60 -27.01
C PRO A 489 -12.81 -7.00 -27.21
N HIS A 490 -12.03 -8.06 -26.95
CA HIS A 490 -12.47 -9.45 -27.07
C HIS A 490 -13.38 -9.91 -25.93
N LEU A 491 -13.48 -9.15 -24.82
CA LEU A 491 -14.41 -9.44 -23.72
C LEU A 491 -15.88 -9.26 -24.12
N LYS A 492 -16.17 -8.65 -25.27
CA LYS A 492 -17.52 -8.44 -25.77
C LYS A 492 -17.95 -9.62 -26.66
N PRO A 493 -19.20 -10.12 -26.55
CA PRO A 493 -19.72 -11.10 -27.49
C PRO A 493 -19.59 -10.63 -28.95
N ASN A 494 -18.88 -11.41 -29.76
CA ASN A 494 -18.73 -11.14 -31.18
C ASN A 494 -19.83 -11.85 -31.96
N LYS A 495 -20.67 -11.07 -32.66
CA LYS A 495 -21.80 -11.61 -33.42
C LYS A 495 -21.37 -12.59 -34.52
N ASN A 496 -20.14 -12.48 -35.02
CA ASN A 496 -19.59 -13.38 -36.03
C ASN A 496 -19.38 -14.81 -35.51
N PHE A 497 -19.25 -14.97 -34.18
CA PHE A 497 -19.10 -16.29 -33.52
C PHE A 497 -20.41 -16.80 -32.93
N SER A 498 -21.49 -16.02 -33.07
CA SER A 498 -22.82 -16.39 -32.61
C SER A 498 -23.69 -16.83 -33.78
N ARG A 499 -24.34 -17.99 -33.64
CA ARG A 499 -25.32 -18.50 -34.60
C ARG A 499 -26.63 -18.83 -33.90
N THR A 500 -27.75 -18.53 -34.55
CA THR A 500 -29.07 -18.90 -34.03
C THR A 500 -29.63 -20.04 -34.86
N ILE A 501 -29.84 -21.18 -34.22
CA ILE A 501 -30.57 -22.30 -34.82
C ILE A 501 -32.06 -22.10 -34.52
N LYS A 502 -32.89 -22.11 -35.57
CA LYS A 502 -34.34 -22.01 -35.45
C LYS A 502 -34.99 -23.29 -35.95
N VAL A 503 -35.74 -23.97 -35.08
CA VAL A 503 -36.52 -25.17 -35.40
C VAL A 503 -37.98 -24.92 -35.02
N GLY A 504 -38.81 -24.60 -36.02
CA GLY A 504 -40.20 -24.19 -35.78
C GLY A 504 -40.29 -22.88 -34.98
N ASN A 505 -40.95 -22.94 -33.81
CA ASN A 505 -41.07 -21.82 -32.87
C ASN A 505 -39.91 -21.73 -31.87
N MET A 506 -39.03 -22.74 -31.82
CA MET A 506 -37.86 -22.74 -30.95
C MET A 506 -36.70 -22.01 -31.62
N LYS A 507 -36.06 -21.09 -30.88
CA LYS A 507 -34.81 -20.44 -31.26
C LYS A 507 -33.78 -20.76 -30.19
N GLN A 508 -32.61 -21.26 -30.58
CA GLN A 508 -31.47 -21.47 -29.71
C GLN A 508 -30.30 -20.66 -30.26
N ALA A 509 -29.77 -19.75 -29.44
CA ALA A 509 -28.51 -19.07 -29.74
C ALA A 509 -27.36 -19.97 -29.26
N ILE A 510 -26.37 -20.17 -30.12
CA ILE A 510 -25.10 -20.83 -29.81
C ILE A 510 -24.03 -19.75 -30.00
N ASP A 511 -23.28 -19.49 -28.93
CA ASP A 511 -22.13 -18.60 -28.95
C ASP A 511 -20.87 -19.46 -28.87
N ASP A 512 -20.24 -19.69 -30.02
CA ASP A 512 -19.01 -20.48 -30.10
C ASP A 512 -17.81 -19.67 -29.53
N GLY A 513 -17.96 -18.36 -29.31
CA GLY A 513 -16.91 -17.46 -28.80
C GLY A 513 -16.79 -17.37 -27.29
N VAL A 514 -17.55 -18.15 -26.50
CA VAL A 514 -17.48 -18.15 -25.03
C VAL A 514 -16.11 -18.59 -24.53
N ALA A 515 -15.53 -19.65 -25.12
CA ALA A 515 -14.24 -20.19 -24.72
C ALA A 515 -13.11 -19.16 -24.87
N LEU A 516 -13.06 -18.47 -26.02
CA LEU A 516 -12.15 -17.36 -26.26
C LEU A 516 -12.26 -16.28 -25.17
N ARG A 517 -13.48 -15.85 -24.82
CA ARG A 517 -13.69 -14.82 -23.79
C ARG A 517 -13.18 -15.28 -22.41
N LEU A 518 -13.46 -16.53 -22.03
CA LEU A 518 -12.94 -17.11 -20.79
C LEU A 518 -11.41 -17.11 -20.76
N SER A 519 -10.75 -17.46 -21.87
CA SER A 519 -9.28 -17.38 -21.98
C SER A 519 -8.77 -15.94 -21.83
N CYS A 520 -9.44 -14.95 -22.42
CA CYS A 520 -9.09 -13.55 -22.23
C CYS A 520 -9.20 -13.10 -20.76
N TYR A 521 -10.28 -13.48 -20.05
CA TYR A 521 -10.42 -13.19 -18.62
C TYR A 521 -9.30 -13.83 -17.79
N ALA A 522 -8.96 -15.09 -18.08
CA ALA A 522 -7.89 -15.81 -17.39
C ALA A 522 -6.51 -15.16 -17.63
N LEU A 523 -6.23 -14.69 -18.84
CA LEU A 523 -4.99 -13.97 -19.14
C LEU A 523 -4.92 -12.62 -18.43
N LEU A 524 -6.00 -11.82 -18.49
CA LEU A 524 -6.05 -10.53 -17.79
C LEU A 524 -5.83 -10.67 -16.29
N GLN A 525 -6.26 -11.78 -15.69
CA GLN A 525 -6.02 -12.07 -14.28
C GLN A 525 -4.52 -12.22 -13.98
N GLN A 526 -3.78 -12.89 -14.86
CA GLN A 526 -2.35 -13.16 -14.69
C GLN A 526 -1.45 -11.94 -14.96
N LEU A 527 -1.93 -10.94 -15.72
CA LEU A 527 -1.13 -9.79 -16.10
C LEU A 527 -0.87 -8.80 -14.93
N PRO A 528 0.40 -8.48 -14.60
CA PRO A 528 0.78 -7.38 -13.74
C PRO A 528 0.77 -6.04 -14.48
N VAL A 529 -0.42 -5.56 -14.83
CA VAL A 529 -0.62 -4.27 -15.50
C VAL A 529 -0.55 -3.06 -14.56
N SER A 530 -0.32 -1.88 -15.13
CA SER A 530 -0.37 -0.60 -14.43
C SER A 530 -1.76 -0.27 -13.88
N TYR A 531 -1.81 0.64 -12.91
CA TYR A 531 -3.06 1.11 -12.31
C TYR A 531 -4.07 1.64 -13.34
N ASN A 532 -3.61 2.37 -14.36
CA ASN A 532 -4.48 2.90 -15.41
C ASN A 532 -5.16 1.77 -16.20
N CYS A 533 -4.40 0.73 -16.56
CA CYS A 533 -4.93 -0.43 -17.26
C CYS A 533 -5.83 -1.28 -16.35
N VAL A 534 -5.53 -1.40 -15.04
CA VAL A 534 -6.46 -2.01 -14.08
C VAL A 534 -7.81 -1.28 -14.06
N CYS A 535 -7.82 0.06 -14.00
CA CYS A 535 -9.05 0.84 -14.05
C CYS A 535 -9.84 0.63 -15.35
N LEU A 536 -9.18 0.33 -16.48
CA LEU A 536 -9.86 -0.09 -17.73
C LEU A 536 -10.47 -1.49 -17.60
N ILE A 537 -9.71 -2.45 -17.07
CA ILE A 537 -10.19 -3.82 -16.84
C ILE A 537 -11.43 -3.81 -15.94
N LEU A 538 -11.43 -3.03 -14.85
CA LEU A 538 -12.57 -2.93 -13.93
C LEU A 538 -13.83 -2.40 -14.64
N GLU A 539 -13.72 -1.36 -15.46
CA GLU A 539 -14.86 -0.86 -16.25
C GLU A 539 -15.40 -1.91 -17.22
N GLU A 540 -14.50 -2.62 -17.89
CA GLU A 540 -14.88 -3.60 -18.90
C GLU A 540 -15.47 -4.88 -18.30
N CYS A 541 -15.07 -5.27 -17.09
CA CYS A 541 -15.76 -6.30 -16.32
C CYS A 541 -17.23 -5.94 -16.09
N VAL A 542 -17.51 -4.68 -15.73
CA VAL A 542 -18.88 -4.20 -15.45
C VAL A 542 -19.69 -3.99 -16.73
N GLU A 543 -19.06 -3.47 -17.79
CA GLU A 543 -19.74 -3.12 -19.03
C GLU A 543 -19.93 -4.29 -19.99
N LYS A 544 -19.07 -5.30 -19.94
CA LYS A 544 -19.13 -6.48 -20.81
C LYS A 544 -19.40 -7.75 -20.00
N GLY A 545 -18.51 -8.10 -19.06
CA GLY A 545 -18.57 -9.38 -18.34
C GLY A 545 -19.84 -9.59 -17.52
N PHE A 546 -20.24 -8.60 -16.72
CA PHE A 546 -21.43 -8.68 -15.87
C PHE A 546 -22.76 -8.72 -16.64
N LYS A 547 -22.74 -8.43 -17.95
CA LYS A 547 -23.91 -8.55 -18.83
C LYS A 547 -24.01 -9.89 -19.55
N ASP A 548 -22.95 -10.70 -19.52
CA ASP A 548 -22.81 -11.90 -20.33
C ASP A 548 -23.47 -13.12 -19.65
N GLU A 549 -23.21 -14.32 -20.17
CA GLU A 549 -23.66 -15.59 -19.59
C GLU A 549 -22.98 -15.92 -18.25
N ALA A 550 -23.51 -16.94 -17.56
CA ALA A 550 -23.13 -17.26 -16.17
C ALA A 550 -21.64 -17.56 -15.99
N SER A 551 -21.03 -18.34 -16.89
CA SER A 551 -19.60 -18.70 -16.86
C SER A 551 -18.70 -17.45 -16.97
N ILE A 552 -19.05 -16.53 -17.86
CA ILE A 552 -18.32 -15.28 -18.08
C ILE A 552 -18.51 -14.34 -16.89
N LYS A 553 -19.71 -14.27 -16.30
CA LYS A 553 -19.96 -13.50 -15.07
C LYS A 553 -19.09 -13.98 -13.92
N GLU A 554 -18.98 -15.29 -13.72
CA GLU A 554 -18.10 -15.89 -12.69
C GLU A 554 -16.64 -15.47 -12.93
N ALA A 555 -16.12 -15.62 -14.16
CA ALA A 555 -14.76 -15.23 -14.50
C ALA A 555 -14.51 -13.72 -14.34
N ALA A 556 -15.44 -12.88 -14.78
CA ALA A 556 -15.37 -11.43 -14.63
C ALA A 556 -15.40 -11.01 -13.15
N THR A 557 -16.21 -11.67 -12.32
CA THR A 557 -16.26 -11.42 -10.87
C THR A 557 -14.94 -11.77 -10.20
N LEU A 558 -14.32 -12.90 -10.56
CA LEU A 558 -13.02 -13.28 -10.02
C LEU A 558 -11.92 -12.28 -10.41
N LEU A 559 -11.87 -11.90 -11.69
CA LEU A 559 -10.93 -10.87 -12.17
C LEU A 559 -11.16 -9.53 -11.47
N PHE A 560 -12.42 -9.10 -11.35
CA PHE A 560 -12.77 -7.82 -10.72
C PHE A 560 -12.33 -7.78 -9.25
N ILE A 561 -12.62 -8.84 -8.49
CA ILE A 561 -12.25 -8.94 -7.07
C ILE A 561 -10.72 -8.92 -6.91
N ASP A 562 -10.00 -9.74 -7.66
CA ASP A 562 -8.53 -9.78 -7.64
C ASP A 562 -7.90 -8.40 -7.90
N LYS A 563 -8.34 -7.76 -8.98
CA LYS A 563 -7.78 -6.45 -9.36
C LYS A 563 -8.16 -5.36 -8.36
N ILE A 564 -9.40 -5.30 -7.91
CA ILE A 564 -9.83 -4.22 -7.00
C ILE A 564 -9.20 -4.33 -5.61
N GLU A 565 -8.96 -5.53 -5.11
CA GLU A 565 -8.24 -5.73 -3.85
C GLU A 565 -6.80 -5.25 -3.96
N ARG A 566 -6.13 -5.57 -5.08
CA ARG A 566 -4.75 -5.17 -5.35
C ARG A 566 -4.58 -3.65 -5.48
N VAL A 567 -5.50 -2.95 -6.16
CA VAL A 567 -5.39 -1.50 -6.39
C VAL A 567 -6.20 -0.65 -5.42
N TRP A 568 -6.78 -1.25 -4.38
CA TRP A 568 -7.63 -0.54 -3.43
C TRP A 568 -6.98 0.71 -2.81
N PRO A 569 -5.71 0.67 -2.36
CA PRO A 569 -5.06 1.86 -1.79
C PRO A 569 -5.01 3.02 -2.79
N ASP A 570 -4.54 2.77 -4.01
CA ASP A 570 -4.44 3.79 -5.07
C ASP A 570 -5.81 4.31 -5.49
N LEU A 571 -6.80 3.42 -5.65
CA LEU A 571 -8.16 3.79 -6.04
C LEU A 571 -8.84 4.66 -4.99
N ARG A 572 -8.68 4.31 -3.70
CA ARG A 572 -9.19 5.09 -2.58
C ARG A 572 -8.59 6.50 -2.53
N VAL A 573 -7.31 6.65 -2.89
CA VAL A 573 -6.63 7.95 -2.90
C VAL A 573 -7.02 8.76 -4.14
N ARG A 574 -6.85 8.17 -5.34
CA ARG A 574 -6.81 8.88 -6.62
C ARG A 574 -8.16 9.00 -7.30
N ASP A 575 -8.99 7.96 -7.27
CA ASP A 575 -10.21 7.85 -8.08
C ASP A 575 -11.45 7.48 -7.24
N ALA A 576 -11.49 7.93 -5.98
CA ALA A 576 -12.58 7.62 -5.05
C ALA A 576 -13.94 8.15 -5.53
N ILE A 577 -13.95 9.30 -6.21
CA ILE A 577 -15.17 9.91 -6.75
C ILE A 577 -15.66 9.09 -7.95
N TRP A 578 -14.79 8.81 -8.93
CA TRP A 578 -15.11 7.89 -10.03
C TRP A 578 -15.63 6.54 -9.52
N PHE A 579 -14.99 5.96 -8.50
CA PHE A 579 -15.43 4.70 -7.91
C PHE A 579 -16.84 4.79 -7.33
N LEU A 580 -17.13 5.82 -6.53
CA LEU A 580 -18.41 5.97 -5.84
C LEU A 580 -19.55 6.39 -6.79
N GLU A 581 -19.28 7.29 -7.72
CA GLU A 581 -20.30 7.91 -8.58
C GLU A 581 -20.50 7.19 -9.91
N LYS A 582 -19.49 6.46 -10.40
CA LYS A 582 -19.57 5.74 -11.68
C LYS A 582 -19.49 4.23 -11.52
N LEU A 583 -18.49 3.69 -10.82
CA LEU A 583 -18.29 2.24 -10.75
C LEU A 583 -19.32 1.53 -9.84
N CYS A 584 -19.46 1.92 -8.55
CA CYS A 584 -20.42 1.30 -7.61
C CYS A 584 -21.86 1.31 -8.21
N PRO A 585 -22.39 2.43 -8.75
CA PRO A 585 -23.77 2.49 -9.25
C PRO A 585 -23.99 1.64 -10.50
N ARG A 586 -22.97 1.50 -11.37
CA ARG A 586 -23.07 0.63 -12.55
C ARG A 586 -23.15 -0.83 -12.17
N ILE A 587 -22.46 -1.26 -11.12
CA ILE A 587 -22.52 -2.64 -10.62
C ILE A 587 -23.88 -2.90 -9.98
N GLN A 588 -24.40 -1.94 -9.20
CA GLN A 588 -25.75 -2.05 -8.65
C GLN A 588 -26.81 -2.16 -9.76
N ASP A 589 -26.72 -1.35 -10.83
CA ASP A 589 -27.60 -1.46 -12.01
C ASP A 589 -27.52 -2.85 -12.66
N ARG A 590 -26.35 -3.51 -12.68
CA ARG A 590 -26.19 -4.87 -13.22
C ARG A 590 -26.88 -5.90 -12.33
N LEU A 591 -26.72 -5.78 -11.01
CA LEU A 591 -27.37 -6.65 -10.04
C LEU A 591 -28.90 -6.51 -10.12
N ASP A 592 -29.41 -5.28 -10.11
CA ASP A 592 -30.84 -5.00 -10.19
C ASP A 592 -31.46 -5.57 -11.48
N LYS A 593 -30.77 -5.43 -12.61
CA LYS A 593 -31.18 -6.03 -13.89
C LYS A 593 -31.15 -7.56 -13.87
N CYS A 594 -30.17 -8.16 -13.20
CA CYS A 594 -30.10 -9.62 -13.04
C CYS A 594 -31.27 -10.14 -12.21
N ILE A 595 -31.58 -9.49 -11.09
CA ILE A 595 -32.72 -9.80 -10.22
C ILE A 595 -34.03 -9.64 -11.00
N ALA A 596 -34.20 -8.55 -11.74
CA ALA A 596 -35.40 -8.31 -12.54
C ALA A 596 -35.59 -9.33 -13.68
N ALA A 597 -34.52 -9.97 -14.14
CA ALA A 597 -34.53 -11.02 -15.16
C ALA A 597 -34.80 -12.43 -14.59
N GLN A 598 -35.42 -12.52 -13.41
CA GLN A 598 -35.73 -13.79 -12.76
C GLN A 598 -36.45 -14.76 -13.73
N PRO A 599 -36.02 -16.04 -13.81
CA PRO A 599 -36.64 -17.02 -14.68
C PRO A 599 -38.12 -17.24 -14.35
N ASN A 600 -38.96 -17.30 -15.39
CA ASN A 600 -40.39 -17.61 -15.27
C ASN A 600 -40.60 -19.07 -14.84
N ALA A 601 -41.82 -19.41 -14.39
CA ALA A 601 -42.19 -20.78 -13.98
C ALA A 601 -42.01 -21.86 -15.08
N SER A 602 -41.88 -21.45 -16.35
CA SER A 602 -41.64 -22.35 -17.49
C SER A 602 -40.15 -22.51 -17.84
N ALA A 603 -39.23 -21.91 -17.07
CA ALA A 603 -37.79 -22.02 -17.30
C ALA A 603 -37.29 -23.43 -17.01
N THR A 604 -36.25 -23.85 -17.72
CA THR A 604 -35.59 -25.15 -17.45
C THR A 604 -34.73 -25.07 -16.20
N SER A 605 -34.43 -26.21 -15.56
CA SER A 605 -33.51 -26.27 -14.42
C SER A 605 -32.17 -25.61 -14.74
N GLN A 606 -31.63 -25.86 -15.94
CA GLN A 606 -30.38 -25.24 -16.38
C GLN A 606 -30.45 -23.70 -16.41
N GLN A 607 -31.55 -23.12 -16.90
CA GLN A 607 -31.72 -21.66 -16.93
C GLN A 607 -31.82 -21.06 -15.52
N ILE A 608 -32.44 -21.79 -14.59
CA ILE A 608 -32.52 -21.39 -13.19
C ILE A 608 -31.14 -21.45 -12.54
N ASP A 609 -30.38 -22.52 -12.79
CA ASP A 609 -29.02 -22.69 -12.27
C ASP A 609 -28.08 -21.61 -12.82
N ASP A 610 -28.10 -21.35 -14.13
CA ASP A 610 -27.28 -20.31 -14.77
C ASP A 610 -27.61 -18.91 -14.23
N TRP A 611 -28.89 -18.60 -14.07
CA TRP A 611 -29.31 -17.34 -13.46
C TRP A 611 -28.84 -17.23 -12.01
N THR A 612 -29.01 -18.29 -11.21
CA THR A 612 -28.60 -18.31 -9.79
C THR A 612 -27.09 -18.11 -9.65
N ARG A 613 -26.28 -18.80 -10.48
CA ARG A 613 -24.82 -18.63 -10.51
C ARG A 613 -24.39 -17.21 -10.87
N GLY A 614 -25.02 -16.64 -11.89
CA GLY A 614 -24.78 -15.25 -12.28
C GLY A 614 -25.19 -14.24 -11.20
N LEU A 615 -26.31 -14.48 -10.52
CA LEU A 615 -26.77 -13.66 -9.40
C LEU A 615 -25.77 -13.71 -8.23
N ASN A 616 -25.36 -14.90 -7.80
CA ASN A 616 -24.39 -15.08 -6.71
C ASN A 616 -23.06 -14.37 -6.99
N SER A 617 -22.62 -14.36 -8.24
CA SER A 617 -21.38 -13.67 -8.65
C SER A 617 -21.50 -12.16 -8.48
N LEU A 618 -22.62 -11.56 -8.88
CA LEU A 618 -22.86 -10.13 -8.73
C LEU A 618 -23.09 -9.74 -7.25
N GLU A 619 -23.83 -10.55 -6.49
CA GLU A 619 -24.03 -10.32 -5.06
C GLU A 619 -22.71 -10.34 -4.29
N ARG A 620 -21.81 -11.28 -4.61
CA ARG A 620 -20.46 -11.34 -4.03
C ARG A 620 -19.67 -10.06 -4.31
N THR A 621 -19.70 -9.57 -5.56
CA THR A 621 -19.04 -8.31 -5.92
C THR A 621 -19.66 -7.13 -5.15
N THR A 622 -20.98 -7.02 -5.08
CA THR A 622 -21.66 -5.93 -4.36
C THR A 622 -21.37 -5.96 -2.86
N LEU A 623 -21.31 -7.14 -2.23
CA LEU A 623 -20.96 -7.28 -0.81
C LEU A 623 -19.56 -6.73 -0.52
N LEU A 624 -18.58 -7.09 -1.34
CA LEU A 624 -17.21 -6.55 -1.24
C LEU A 624 -17.20 -5.03 -1.41
N LEU A 625 -17.98 -4.52 -2.37
CA LEU A 625 -18.02 -3.09 -2.65
C LEU A 625 -18.73 -2.30 -1.57
N ASN A 626 -19.76 -2.82 -0.92
CA ASN A 626 -20.49 -2.10 0.13
C ASN A 626 -19.57 -1.67 1.28
N SER A 627 -18.65 -2.55 1.70
CA SER A 627 -17.65 -2.20 2.73
C SER A 627 -16.72 -1.09 2.25
N LYS A 628 -16.28 -1.16 0.99
CA LYS A 628 -15.40 -0.18 0.33
C LYS A 628 -16.08 1.17 0.06
N CYS A 629 -17.31 1.19 -0.48
CA CYS A 629 -18.08 2.42 -0.74
C CYS A 629 -18.43 3.10 0.61
N ALA A 630 -18.67 2.35 1.71
CA ALA A 630 -18.85 2.93 3.05
C ALA A 630 -17.60 3.66 3.56
N VAL A 631 -16.41 3.05 3.38
CA VAL A 631 -15.13 3.67 3.73
C VAL A 631 -14.91 4.97 2.94
N ILE A 632 -15.07 4.96 1.62
CA ILE A 632 -14.89 6.16 0.79
C ILE A 632 -15.93 7.24 1.11
N THR A 633 -17.18 6.85 1.38
CA THR A 633 -18.23 7.82 1.78
C THR A 633 -17.84 8.55 3.06
N ASN A 634 -17.20 7.86 4.01
CA ASN A 634 -16.69 8.50 5.22
C ASN A 634 -15.43 9.35 4.94
N ASP A 635 -14.57 8.96 3.99
CA ASP A 635 -13.40 9.76 3.60
C ASP A 635 -13.78 11.06 2.86
N LEU A 636 -14.92 11.08 2.14
CA LEU A 636 -15.38 12.22 1.35
C LEU A 636 -16.31 13.17 2.12
N ARG A 637 -16.80 12.78 3.30
CA ARG A 637 -17.64 13.60 4.20
C ARG A 637 -16.78 14.39 5.19
#